data_AF-A0A9D6NKM1-F1
#
_entry.id   AF-A0A9D6NKM1-F1
#
_cell.length_a   1.000
_cell.length_b   1.000
_cell.length_c   1.000
_cell.angle_alpha   90.00
_cell.angle_beta   90.00
_cell.angle_gamma   90.00
#
_symmetry.space_group_name_H-M   'P 1'
#
loop_
_entity.id
_entity.type
_entity.pdbx_description
1 polymer ?
#
loop_
_entity_poly.entity_id
_entity_poly.type
_entity_poly.pdbx_seq_one_letter_code
_entity_poly.pdbx_strand_id
1 'polypeptide(L)'
;MRKKRTPVVKVLIALALILSFVGSSLAQKHYKELTYPKLNDIKVPKVERLTLPNGMKLYLLEDHELPLINVSARIRVSSIYESADKIGLAEVAGTVMRTGGTTTKTGDEIDEELERIAASVETGIGLNSGFASASALKKDIDTAFSILADIVMNPAFREDKIELAKIAQRSEIARRNDDVGAIAEREFDKLIYGPDNVYARHPEYSTINNITRDDLVAFHKKYYHPNNVMLGVWGDFDTQEMVKKIEAAFKGWEKADIQFPPVPPVQYEFRQTVNLIRKEDVNQTNIYAGHIGGLMSDPDYFALVVMSRILGSSDTSRLMRNVRSRQGLAYSVFGTYSANFDSPGVFFVGAQTKSESTVQAIRALIEEVKKMTESEVTDEELALAKESYLNSFVFNFDTKGEIVHRLMTYEYFGYPADFLEKTKENIEKVTKADILQVARKHLHPDKLQILAAGRAEEFDQPLSVLGSVREIDITIPTPKEEMPTATAETTTKGRELLSKAVAAMGGSAAFAAVKNVVIKRDLMLVTPQGNLPATATTTFVLPDKRHQVVALPFGEIKQVIAQDQAWIVTPQGVTDAPASEKQDMQAEMFRDWVNLLREAEGLSVQYLGPGEVEGARAETISVTDDKGNTVRLFLDATTFVPLKMAYKGMTSNGPADTEEIYSDLRDVSGIKLPFHVVVNADGKKLLEAKLTEVKINTEIDLSLFQK
;
A
#
# COMPACT_ATOMS: atom_id res chain seq x y z
N MET A 1 67.00 50.63 21.73
CA MET A 1 66.37 51.36 20.60
C MET A 1 65.20 50.55 20.04
N ARG A 2 63.96 50.80 20.50
CA ARG A 2 62.75 50.17 19.93
C ARG A 2 62.14 51.13 18.90
N LYS A 3 62.27 50.79 17.62
CA LYS A 3 61.75 51.57 16.48
C LYS A 3 60.21 51.63 16.53
N LYS A 4 59.66 52.85 16.56
CA LYS A 4 58.26 53.15 16.26
C LYS A 4 57.95 52.67 14.84
N ARG A 5 57.13 51.62 14.69
CA ARG A 5 56.53 51.24 13.40
C ARG A 5 55.18 51.94 13.25
N THR A 6 55.21 52.88 12.31
CA THR A 6 54.18 53.61 11.56
C THR A 6 52.69 53.20 11.69
N PRO A 7 51.77 54.14 11.97
CA PRO A 7 50.31 53.93 11.91
C PRO A 7 49.76 53.82 10.47
N VAL A 8 50.55 54.22 9.47
CA VAL A 8 50.16 54.26 8.05
C VAL A 8 49.92 52.86 7.46
N VAL A 9 50.67 51.85 7.91
CA VAL A 9 50.55 50.46 7.40
C VAL A 9 49.24 49.82 7.86
N LYS A 10 48.77 50.13 9.07
CA LYS A 10 47.48 49.60 9.58
C LYS A 10 46.28 50.23 8.88
N VAL A 11 46.36 51.51 8.52
CA VAL A 11 45.30 52.20 7.75
C VAL A 11 45.23 51.68 6.32
N LEU A 12 46.37 51.44 5.67
CA LEU A 12 46.40 50.87 4.31
C LEU A 12 45.88 49.43 4.26
N ILE A 13 46.17 48.60 5.27
CA ILE A 13 45.64 47.23 5.37
C ILE A 13 44.13 47.25 5.61
N ALA A 14 43.63 48.16 6.47
CA ALA A 14 42.20 48.32 6.69
C ALA A 14 41.45 48.83 5.45
N LEU A 15 42.04 49.78 4.69
CA LEU A 15 41.47 50.26 3.43
C LEU A 15 41.44 49.15 2.37
N ALA A 16 42.51 48.34 2.27
CA ALA A 16 42.60 47.22 1.34
C ALA A 16 41.59 46.10 1.68
N LEU A 17 41.32 45.86 2.97
CA LEU A 17 40.27 44.94 3.42
C LEU A 17 38.86 45.46 3.12
N ILE A 18 38.59 46.75 3.30
CA ILE A 18 37.29 47.34 2.96
C ILE A 18 37.05 47.34 1.44
N LEU A 19 38.07 47.67 0.64
CA LEU A 19 37.98 47.63 -0.83
C LEU A 19 37.81 46.20 -1.39
N SER A 20 38.34 45.17 -0.73
CA SER A 20 38.14 43.77 -1.13
C SER A 20 36.77 43.21 -0.74
N PHE A 21 36.12 43.74 0.30
CA PHE A 21 34.73 43.37 0.63
C PHE A 21 33.69 44.08 -0.26
N VAL A 22 33.96 45.31 -0.74
CA VAL A 22 33.06 46.05 -1.64
C VAL A 22 33.08 45.48 -3.07
N GLY A 23 34.23 44.96 -3.53
CA GLY A 23 34.34 44.32 -4.85
C GLY A 23 33.50 43.03 -4.96
N SER A 24 33.41 42.25 -3.89
CA SER A 24 32.65 40.99 -3.88
C SER A 24 31.13 41.20 -3.77
N SER A 25 30.66 42.28 -3.13
CA SER A 25 29.23 42.62 -3.09
C SER A 25 28.73 43.33 -4.35
N LEU A 26 29.61 44.02 -5.09
CA LEU A 26 29.29 44.65 -6.39
C LEU A 26 29.45 43.70 -7.59
N ALA A 27 30.15 42.56 -7.44
CA ALA A 27 30.30 41.56 -8.50
C ALA A 27 29.10 40.61 -8.63
N GLN A 28 28.23 40.56 -7.62
CA GLN A 28 27.07 39.67 -7.63
C GLN A 28 25.89 40.38 -8.31
N LYS A 29 25.72 40.11 -9.61
CA LYS A 29 24.55 40.56 -10.37
C LYS A 29 23.28 40.14 -9.64
N HIS A 30 22.28 41.03 -9.58
CA HIS A 30 20.96 40.68 -9.04
C HIS A 30 20.43 39.47 -9.83
N TYR A 31 19.71 38.53 -9.21
CA TYR A 31 19.30 37.30 -9.92
C TYR A 31 18.48 37.58 -11.20
N LYS A 32 17.81 38.74 -11.26
CA LYS A 32 17.08 39.26 -12.44
C LYS A 32 17.97 39.75 -13.59
N GLU A 33 19.26 39.93 -13.36
CA GLU A 33 20.27 40.37 -14.34
C GLU A 33 21.13 39.20 -14.83
N LEU A 34 20.83 37.98 -14.38
CA LEU A 34 21.46 36.75 -14.88
C LEU A 34 20.93 36.46 -16.28
N THR A 35 21.83 36.49 -17.25
CA THR A 35 21.55 36.11 -18.64
C THR A 35 22.05 34.69 -18.86
N TYR A 36 21.15 33.76 -19.15
CA TYR A 36 21.50 32.39 -19.48
C TYR A 36 21.68 32.24 -21.00
N PRO A 37 22.65 31.44 -21.46
CA PRO A 37 22.75 31.12 -22.88
C PRO A 37 21.47 30.42 -23.33
N LYS A 38 21.06 30.66 -24.59
CA LYS A 38 19.95 29.93 -25.20
C LYS A 38 20.26 28.43 -25.15
N LEU A 39 19.30 27.61 -24.74
CA LEU A 39 19.44 26.16 -24.75
C LEU A 39 19.85 25.69 -26.16
N ASN A 40 20.81 24.78 -26.23
CA ASN A 40 21.21 24.14 -27.48
C ASN A 40 20.02 23.39 -28.10
N ASP A 41 20.00 23.29 -29.43
CA ASP A 41 18.98 22.49 -30.10
C ASP A 41 19.10 21.01 -29.68
N ILE A 42 17.98 20.44 -29.25
CA ILE A 42 17.89 19.04 -28.82
C ILE A 42 18.04 18.15 -30.06
N LYS A 43 19.10 17.32 -30.08
CA LYS A 43 19.25 16.26 -31.07
C LYS A 43 18.62 14.99 -30.54
N VAL A 44 17.40 14.69 -30.99
CA VAL A 44 16.72 13.45 -30.63
C VAL A 44 17.41 12.29 -31.38
N PRO A 45 18.01 11.32 -30.68
CA PRO A 45 18.61 10.16 -31.34
C PRO A 45 17.53 9.33 -32.05
N LYS A 46 17.88 8.76 -33.19
CA LYS A 46 16.97 7.91 -33.96
C LYS A 46 16.91 6.53 -33.31
N VAL A 47 15.73 6.13 -32.85
CA VAL A 47 15.46 4.76 -32.38
C VAL A 47 15.13 3.88 -33.57
N GLU A 48 15.82 2.75 -33.71
CA GLU A 48 15.52 1.76 -34.73
C GLU A 48 14.34 0.89 -34.27
N ARG A 49 13.25 0.91 -35.05
CA ARG A 49 12.02 0.17 -34.74
C ARG A 49 11.77 -0.89 -35.81
N LEU A 50 11.67 -2.16 -35.40
CA LEU A 50 11.32 -3.27 -36.28
C LEU A 50 10.36 -4.25 -35.61
N THR A 51 9.85 -5.21 -36.39
CA THR A 51 8.98 -6.28 -35.89
C THR A 51 9.53 -7.62 -36.34
N LEU A 52 9.79 -8.51 -35.38
CA LEU A 52 10.29 -9.85 -35.63
C LEU A 52 9.20 -10.73 -36.28
N PRO A 53 9.57 -11.85 -36.94
CA PRO A 53 8.60 -12.78 -37.54
C PRO A 53 7.58 -13.37 -36.55
N ASN A 54 7.95 -13.49 -35.26
CA ASN A 54 7.07 -13.93 -34.19
C ASN A 54 6.14 -12.80 -33.67
N GLY A 55 6.19 -11.60 -34.27
CA GLY A 55 5.34 -10.46 -33.94
C GLY A 55 5.86 -9.56 -32.83
N MET A 56 6.97 -9.91 -32.17
CA MET A 56 7.59 -9.05 -31.16
C MET A 56 8.10 -7.76 -31.79
N LYS A 57 7.84 -6.63 -31.14
CA LYS A 57 8.27 -5.31 -31.62
C LYS A 57 9.55 -4.91 -30.90
N LEU A 58 10.56 -4.47 -31.64
CA LEU A 58 11.85 -4.05 -31.08
C LEU A 58 12.05 -2.54 -31.23
N TYR A 59 12.69 -1.94 -30.23
CA TYR A 59 13.16 -0.56 -30.22
C TYR A 59 14.63 -0.56 -29.79
N LEU A 60 15.54 -0.23 -30.70
CA LEU A 60 16.97 -0.33 -30.48
C LEU A 60 17.59 1.06 -30.56
N LEU A 61 18.41 1.40 -29.57
CA LEU A 61 19.15 2.66 -29.53
C LEU A 61 20.60 2.41 -29.10
N GLU A 62 21.51 2.43 -30.08
CA GLU A 62 22.93 2.30 -29.84
C GLU A 62 23.47 3.47 -28.99
N ASP A 63 24.27 3.14 -28.00
CA ASP A 63 24.95 4.08 -27.14
C ASP A 63 26.29 3.50 -26.64
N HIS A 64 27.38 3.92 -27.28
CA HIS A 64 28.74 3.42 -26.98
C HIS A 64 29.46 4.22 -25.88
N GLU A 65 28.76 5.08 -25.12
CA GLU A 65 29.37 5.88 -24.05
C GLU A 65 29.87 5.01 -22.88
N LEU A 66 29.14 3.95 -22.55
CA LEU A 66 29.47 3.01 -21.48
C LEU A 66 29.31 1.56 -21.97
N PRO A 67 30.14 0.60 -21.50
CA PRO A 67 30.04 -0.82 -21.88
C PRO A 67 28.89 -1.53 -21.15
N LEU A 68 27.71 -0.91 -21.13
CA LEU A 68 26.49 -1.34 -20.47
C LEU A 68 25.40 -1.51 -21.51
N ILE A 69 24.57 -2.54 -21.36
CA ILE A 69 23.37 -2.74 -22.16
C ILE A 69 22.19 -2.89 -21.21
N ASN A 70 21.12 -2.14 -21.49
CA ASN A 70 19.88 -2.19 -20.76
C ASN A 70 18.77 -2.67 -21.68
N VAL A 71 17.83 -3.41 -21.10
CA VAL A 71 16.73 -4.06 -21.77
C VAL A 71 15.47 -3.79 -20.97
N SER A 72 14.38 -3.44 -21.67
CA SER A 72 13.07 -3.41 -21.08
C SER A 72 12.00 -3.92 -22.04
N ALA A 73 11.29 -4.95 -21.61
CA ALA A 73 10.06 -5.41 -22.22
C ALA A 73 8.87 -4.68 -21.58
N ARG A 74 7.99 -4.14 -22.41
CA ARG A 74 6.61 -3.81 -22.05
C ARG A 74 5.69 -4.87 -22.61
N ILE A 75 4.90 -5.46 -21.73
CA ILE A 75 4.02 -6.60 -22.02
C ILE A 75 2.59 -6.15 -21.81
N ARG A 76 1.70 -6.37 -22.77
CA ARG A 76 0.28 -6.02 -22.63
C ARG A 76 -0.43 -7.06 -21.75
N VAL A 77 -0.19 -6.93 -20.45
CA VAL A 77 -0.82 -7.66 -19.35
C VAL A 77 -1.01 -6.65 -18.22
N SER A 78 -2.07 -6.73 -17.44
CA SER A 78 -2.38 -5.69 -16.45
C SER A 78 -3.22 -6.28 -15.32
N SER A 79 -3.09 -5.69 -14.12
CA SER A 79 -3.95 -6.03 -12.98
C SER A 79 -5.42 -5.76 -13.24
N ILE A 80 -5.82 -4.93 -14.23
CA ILE A 80 -7.24 -4.72 -14.59
C ILE A 80 -7.90 -5.97 -15.16
N TYR A 81 -7.11 -6.95 -15.60
CA TYR A 81 -7.61 -8.21 -16.18
C TYR A 81 -7.80 -9.33 -15.15
N GLU A 82 -7.50 -9.08 -13.88
CA GLU A 82 -7.77 -10.01 -12.78
C GLU A 82 -9.27 -10.09 -12.47
N SER A 83 -9.72 -11.24 -11.97
CA SER A 83 -11.07 -11.38 -11.43
C SER A 83 -11.22 -10.64 -10.09
N ALA A 84 -12.42 -10.17 -9.78
CA ALA A 84 -12.68 -9.38 -8.57
C ALA A 84 -12.45 -10.16 -7.26
N ASP A 85 -12.55 -11.49 -7.29
CA ASP A 85 -12.29 -12.39 -6.18
C ASP A 85 -10.80 -12.74 -6.01
N LYS A 86 -9.92 -12.29 -6.92
CA LYS A 86 -8.47 -12.57 -6.94
C LYS A 86 -7.63 -11.32 -7.19
N ILE A 87 -8.12 -10.16 -6.73
CA ILE A 87 -7.35 -8.91 -6.77
C ILE A 87 -6.02 -9.11 -6.06
N GLY A 88 -4.93 -8.80 -6.77
CA GLY A 88 -3.53 -9.05 -6.36
C GLY A 88 -2.85 -10.17 -7.18
N LEU A 89 -3.61 -10.91 -8.00
CA LEU A 89 -3.08 -12.02 -8.81
C LEU A 89 -1.93 -11.61 -9.73
N ALA A 90 -2.03 -10.48 -10.43
CA ALA A 90 -1.02 -10.04 -11.38
C ALA A 90 0.24 -9.57 -10.67
N GLU A 91 0.12 -8.91 -9.52
CA GLU A 91 1.29 -8.50 -8.73
C GLU A 91 2.03 -9.72 -8.17
N VAL A 92 1.29 -10.70 -7.63
CA VAL A 92 1.85 -11.99 -7.20
C VAL A 92 2.47 -12.73 -8.40
N ALA A 93 1.79 -12.79 -9.55
CA ALA A 93 2.33 -13.42 -10.76
C ALA A 93 3.62 -12.73 -11.24
N GLY A 94 3.65 -11.40 -11.27
CA GLY A 94 4.82 -10.61 -11.67
C GLY A 94 6.01 -10.81 -10.74
N THR A 95 5.77 -10.87 -9.43
CA THR A 95 6.81 -11.10 -8.42
C THR A 95 7.34 -12.53 -8.46
N VAL A 96 6.44 -13.51 -8.54
CA VAL A 96 6.78 -14.94 -8.53
C VAL A 96 7.39 -15.37 -9.86
N MET A 97 7.12 -14.69 -10.97
CA MET A 97 7.80 -14.94 -12.24
C MET A 97 9.32 -14.82 -12.11
N ARG A 98 9.81 -13.82 -11.39
CA ARG A 98 11.25 -13.63 -11.12
C ARG A 98 11.76 -14.46 -9.95
N THR A 99 11.12 -14.36 -8.81
CA THR A 99 11.58 -15.01 -7.55
C THR A 99 11.36 -16.52 -7.56
N GLY A 100 10.34 -16.97 -8.29
CA GLY A 100 9.99 -18.36 -8.52
C GLY A 100 10.88 -19.07 -9.52
N GLY A 101 11.79 -18.36 -10.21
CA GLY A 101 12.68 -18.91 -11.24
C GLY A 101 11.97 -19.59 -12.41
N THR A 102 12.73 -20.40 -13.15
CA THR A 102 12.24 -21.09 -14.35
C THR A 102 12.08 -22.58 -14.12
N THR A 103 11.50 -23.28 -15.09
CA THR A 103 11.40 -24.75 -15.06
C THR A 103 12.76 -25.46 -14.95
N THR A 104 13.85 -24.77 -15.30
CA THR A 104 15.21 -25.34 -15.28
C THR A 104 16.10 -24.81 -14.14
N LYS A 105 15.82 -23.61 -13.62
CA LYS A 105 16.60 -22.98 -12.54
C LYS A 105 15.71 -22.42 -11.43
N THR A 106 16.14 -22.55 -10.19
CA THR A 106 15.53 -21.89 -9.04
C THR A 106 15.75 -20.38 -9.07
N GLY A 107 14.93 -19.62 -8.33
CA GLY A 107 15.15 -18.18 -8.18
C GLY A 107 16.53 -17.88 -7.58
N ASP A 108 16.90 -18.64 -6.55
CA ASP A 108 18.17 -18.49 -5.85
C ASP A 108 19.37 -18.80 -6.76
N GLU A 109 19.30 -19.84 -7.61
CA GLU A 109 20.35 -20.11 -8.62
C GLU A 109 20.46 -18.98 -9.65
N ILE A 110 19.34 -18.37 -10.04
CA ILE A 110 19.33 -17.21 -10.94
C ILE A 110 19.98 -16.00 -10.25
N ASP A 111 19.68 -15.78 -8.97
CA ASP A 111 20.27 -14.69 -8.18
C ASP A 111 21.79 -14.83 -8.11
N GLU A 112 22.29 -16.02 -7.76
CA GLU A 112 23.73 -16.31 -7.73
C GLU A 112 24.43 -16.13 -9.10
N GLU A 113 23.74 -16.46 -10.19
CA GLU A 113 24.28 -16.29 -11.55
C GLU A 113 24.35 -14.81 -11.94
N LEU A 114 23.31 -14.03 -11.65
CA LEU A 114 23.25 -12.60 -11.93
C LEU A 114 24.24 -11.80 -11.07
N GLU A 115 24.35 -12.11 -9.78
CA GLU A 115 25.30 -11.47 -8.85
C GLU A 115 26.75 -11.64 -9.33
N ARG A 116 27.11 -12.82 -9.84
CA ARG A 116 28.46 -13.13 -10.32
C ARG A 116 28.91 -12.24 -11.48
N ILE A 117 27.96 -11.80 -12.30
CA ILE A 117 28.20 -10.92 -13.45
C ILE A 117 27.77 -9.48 -13.18
N ALA A 118 27.35 -9.16 -11.95
CA ALA A 118 26.78 -7.88 -11.55
C ALA A 118 25.65 -7.41 -12.49
N ALA A 119 24.80 -8.35 -12.93
CA ALA A 119 23.62 -8.07 -13.74
C ALA A 119 22.36 -8.04 -12.88
N SER A 120 21.30 -7.45 -13.41
CA SER A 120 19.96 -7.51 -12.83
C SER A 120 18.95 -7.97 -13.86
N VAL A 121 17.95 -8.71 -13.40
CA VAL A 121 16.75 -9.08 -14.17
C VAL A 121 15.56 -8.93 -13.26
N GLU A 122 14.53 -8.20 -13.69
CA GLU A 122 13.34 -7.92 -12.88
C GLU A 122 12.08 -8.12 -13.69
N THR A 123 10.98 -8.48 -13.03
CA THR A 123 9.65 -8.60 -13.64
C THR A 123 8.58 -8.01 -12.73
N GLY A 124 7.47 -7.58 -13.33
CA GLY A 124 6.33 -7.10 -12.56
C GLY A 124 5.10 -6.90 -13.44
N ILE A 125 3.92 -6.85 -12.82
CA ILE A 125 2.68 -6.51 -13.50
C ILE A 125 1.96 -5.44 -12.68
N GLY A 126 1.73 -4.30 -13.32
CA GLY A 126 1.03 -3.17 -12.71
C GLY A 126 -0.32 -2.89 -13.35
N LEU A 127 -0.87 -1.72 -13.03
CA LEU A 127 -2.18 -1.27 -13.49
C LEU A 127 -2.30 -1.13 -15.01
N ASN A 128 -1.25 -0.67 -15.70
CA ASN A 128 -1.34 -0.36 -17.13
C ASN A 128 -0.67 -1.40 -18.04
N SER A 129 0.37 -2.06 -17.54
CA SER A 129 1.17 -3.03 -18.29
C SER A 129 2.00 -3.91 -17.35
N GLY A 130 2.48 -5.03 -17.89
CA GLY A 130 3.58 -5.80 -17.31
C GLY A 130 4.91 -5.33 -17.87
N PHE A 131 5.97 -5.59 -17.12
CA PHE A 131 7.32 -5.34 -17.56
C PHE A 131 8.24 -6.51 -17.23
N ALA A 132 9.31 -6.61 -18.01
CA ALA A 132 10.49 -7.36 -17.65
C ALA A 132 11.71 -6.53 -18.05
N SER A 133 12.77 -6.49 -17.26
CA SER A 133 13.97 -5.70 -17.56
C SER A 133 15.23 -6.47 -17.28
N ALA A 134 16.30 -6.12 -17.97
CA ALA A 134 17.64 -6.60 -17.66
C ALA A 134 18.67 -5.48 -17.81
N SER A 135 19.71 -5.51 -16.99
CA SER A 135 20.88 -4.64 -17.09
C SER A 135 22.14 -5.47 -16.90
N ALA A 136 23.09 -5.36 -17.82
CA ALA A 136 24.36 -6.09 -17.74
C ALA A 136 25.47 -5.35 -18.50
N LEU A 137 26.73 -5.67 -18.16
CA LEU A 137 27.86 -5.26 -18.98
C LEU A 137 27.77 -5.93 -20.36
N LYS A 138 28.26 -5.25 -21.40
CA LYS A 138 28.25 -5.76 -22.79
C LYS A 138 28.78 -7.18 -22.93
N LYS A 139 29.81 -7.54 -22.16
CA LYS A 139 30.44 -8.86 -22.18
C LYS A 139 29.55 -9.97 -21.61
N ASP A 140 28.58 -9.63 -20.75
CA ASP A 140 27.75 -10.56 -19.99
C ASP A 140 26.28 -10.55 -20.46
N ILE A 141 25.95 -9.74 -21.47
CA ILE A 141 24.58 -9.53 -21.93
C ILE A 141 23.91 -10.80 -22.47
N ASP A 142 24.70 -11.72 -23.05
CA ASP A 142 24.18 -13.00 -23.55
C ASP A 142 23.60 -13.86 -22.42
N THR A 143 24.25 -13.86 -21.26
CA THR A 143 23.77 -14.54 -20.05
C THR A 143 22.51 -13.87 -19.52
N ALA A 144 22.52 -12.55 -19.37
CA ALA A 144 21.37 -11.80 -18.87
C ALA A 144 20.13 -11.94 -19.77
N PHE A 145 20.31 -11.91 -21.10
CA PHE A 145 19.22 -12.16 -22.06
C PHE A 145 18.67 -13.57 -21.98
N SER A 146 19.55 -14.57 -21.87
CA SER A 146 19.12 -15.96 -21.74
C SER A 146 18.24 -16.16 -20.50
N ILE A 147 18.65 -15.58 -19.37
CA ILE A 147 17.89 -15.59 -18.11
C ILE A 147 16.56 -14.85 -18.27
N LEU A 148 16.57 -13.62 -18.80
CA LEU A 148 15.35 -12.83 -19.03
C LEU A 148 14.35 -13.59 -19.92
N ALA A 149 14.85 -14.17 -21.02
CA ALA A 149 14.02 -14.91 -21.96
C ALA A 149 13.41 -16.15 -21.30
N ASP A 150 14.18 -16.94 -20.54
CA ASP A 150 13.67 -18.13 -19.86
C ASP A 150 12.66 -17.77 -18.75
N ILE A 151 12.88 -16.68 -18.01
CA ILE A 151 11.92 -16.18 -17.00
C ILE A 151 10.58 -15.78 -17.64
N VAL A 152 10.63 -15.05 -18.76
CA VAL A 152 9.42 -14.56 -19.43
C VAL A 152 8.68 -15.71 -20.13
N MET A 153 9.39 -16.69 -20.69
CA MET A 153 8.79 -17.80 -21.44
C MET A 153 8.37 -18.97 -20.56
N ASN A 154 9.18 -19.34 -19.55
CA ASN A 154 9.05 -20.60 -18.81
C ASN A 154 9.12 -20.42 -17.28
N PRO A 155 8.33 -19.51 -16.67
CA PRO A 155 8.32 -19.35 -15.22
C PRO A 155 7.80 -20.61 -14.53
N ALA A 156 8.44 -21.03 -13.43
CA ALA A 156 8.05 -22.24 -12.71
C ALA A 156 6.84 -22.03 -11.78
N PHE A 157 6.64 -20.80 -11.30
CA PHE A 157 5.64 -20.45 -10.27
C PHE A 157 5.69 -21.44 -9.08
N ARG A 158 6.84 -21.48 -8.39
CA ARG A 158 7.07 -22.40 -7.27
C ARG A 158 6.24 -22.00 -6.04
N GLU A 159 5.62 -22.99 -5.38
CA GLU A 159 4.63 -22.78 -4.32
C GLU A 159 5.18 -22.01 -3.11
N ASP A 160 6.43 -22.31 -2.72
CA ASP A 160 7.11 -21.62 -1.62
C ASP A 160 7.26 -20.13 -1.88
N LYS A 161 7.55 -19.73 -3.12
CA LYS A 161 7.69 -18.33 -3.53
C LYS A 161 6.33 -17.64 -3.67
N ILE A 162 5.27 -18.38 -4.07
CA ILE A 162 3.89 -17.88 -4.06
C ILE A 162 3.46 -17.54 -2.63
N GLU A 163 3.71 -18.43 -1.69
CA GLU A 163 3.34 -18.19 -0.29
C GLU A 163 4.12 -17.03 0.33
N LEU A 164 5.40 -16.85 -0.01
CA LEU A 164 6.16 -15.66 0.39
C LEU A 164 5.58 -14.37 -0.20
N ALA A 165 5.20 -14.35 -1.48
CA ALA A 165 4.57 -13.18 -2.10
C ALA A 165 3.21 -12.85 -1.45
N LYS A 166 2.41 -13.87 -1.13
CA LYS A 166 1.14 -13.69 -0.39
C LYS A 166 1.37 -13.16 1.03
N ILE A 167 2.41 -13.61 1.72
CA ILE A 167 2.79 -13.07 3.05
C ILE A 167 3.14 -11.58 2.94
N ALA A 168 3.93 -11.19 1.95
CA ALA A 168 4.29 -9.79 1.73
C ALA A 168 3.05 -8.91 1.49
N GLN A 169 2.15 -9.34 0.60
CA GLN A 169 0.88 -8.66 0.33
C GLN A 169 -0.01 -8.55 1.58
N ARG A 170 -0.12 -9.61 2.39
CA ARG A 170 -0.89 -9.54 3.63
C ARG A 170 -0.29 -8.57 4.66
N SER A 171 1.04 -8.45 4.69
CA SER A 171 1.74 -7.46 5.52
C SER A 171 1.47 -6.03 5.03
N GLU A 172 1.47 -5.81 3.72
CA GLU A 172 1.09 -4.51 3.13
C GLU A 172 -0.36 -4.15 3.46
N ILE A 173 -1.29 -5.11 3.36
CA ILE A 173 -2.69 -4.91 3.77
C ILE A 173 -2.75 -4.54 5.25
N ALA A 174 -2.05 -5.25 6.13
CA ALA A 174 -2.07 -4.98 7.58
C ALA A 174 -1.62 -3.55 7.92
N ARG A 175 -0.65 -3.02 7.15
CA ARG A 175 -0.04 -1.71 7.36
C ARG A 175 -0.63 -0.60 6.49
N ARG A 176 -1.64 -0.90 5.68
CA ARG A 176 -2.20 0.04 4.68
C ARG A 176 -2.84 1.30 5.26
N ASN A 177 -3.05 1.31 6.57
CA ASN A 177 -3.64 2.44 7.30
C ASN A 177 -2.63 3.15 8.23
N ASP A 178 -1.34 2.81 8.16
CA ASP A 178 -0.29 3.47 8.95
C ASP A 178 -0.12 4.93 8.50
N ASP A 179 -0.05 5.18 7.19
CA ASP A 179 0.17 6.50 6.60
C ASP A 179 -1.14 7.18 6.18
N VAL A 180 -1.39 8.38 6.72
CA VAL A 180 -2.62 9.15 6.46
C VAL A 180 -2.69 9.69 5.03
N GLY A 181 -1.56 9.94 4.38
CA GLY A 181 -1.49 10.38 2.98
C GLY A 181 -1.92 9.26 2.04
N ALA A 182 -1.38 8.07 2.22
CA ALA A 182 -1.73 6.86 1.47
C ALA A 182 -3.21 6.48 1.64
N ILE A 183 -3.76 6.62 2.86
CA ILE A 183 -5.20 6.45 3.11
C ILE A 183 -6.00 7.47 2.27
N ALA A 184 -5.64 8.75 2.34
CA ALA A 184 -6.38 9.80 1.65
C ALA A 184 -6.34 9.62 0.13
N GLU A 185 -5.20 9.28 -0.45
CA GLU A 185 -5.06 9.01 -1.89
C GLU A 185 -5.91 7.81 -2.33
N ARG A 186 -5.78 6.66 -1.64
CA ARG A 186 -6.53 5.43 -1.94
C ARG A 186 -8.05 5.65 -1.86
N GLU A 187 -8.53 6.27 -0.78
CA GLU A 187 -9.96 6.50 -0.60
C GLU A 187 -10.48 7.58 -1.55
N PHE A 188 -9.66 8.56 -1.93
CA PHE A 188 -10.01 9.55 -2.94
C PHE A 188 -10.17 8.90 -4.33
N ASP A 189 -9.27 8.00 -4.74
CA ASP A 189 -9.44 7.26 -5.99
C ASP A 189 -10.72 6.41 -6.00
N LYS A 190 -11.08 5.77 -4.89
CA LYS A 190 -12.36 5.05 -4.76
C LYS A 190 -13.57 5.97 -4.87
N LEU A 191 -13.49 7.20 -4.36
CA LEU A 191 -14.53 8.21 -4.51
C LEU A 191 -14.68 8.64 -5.98
N ILE A 192 -13.58 8.70 -6.73
CA ILE A 192 -13.55 9.13 -8.13
C ILE A 192 -13.94 8.00 -9.10
N TYR A 193 -13.25 6.86 -9.08
CA TYR A 193 -13.53 5.77 -10.02
C TYR A 193 -14.69 4.87 -9.59
N GLY A 194 -15.03 4.87 -8.30
CA GLY A 194 -15.91 3.90 -7.67
C GLY A 194 -15.14 2.71 -7.09
N PRO A 195 -15.52 2.17 -5.92
CA PRO A 195 -14.74 1.15 -5.20
C PRO A 195 -14.61 -0.18 -5.95
N ASP A 196 -15.57 -0.51 -6.81
CA ASP A 196 -15.58 -1.75 -7.60
C ASP A 196 -14.89 -1.60 -8.97
N ASN A 197 -14.44 -0.39 -9.32
CA ASN A 197 -13.79 -0.13 -10.60
C ASN A 197 -12.37 -0.70 -10.64
N VAL A 198 -11.96 -1.22 -11.79
CA VAL A 198 -10.63 -1.83 -11.99
C VAL A 198 -9.46 -0.88 -11.69
N TYR A 199 -9.67 0.45 -11.74
CA TYR A 199 -8.67 1.46 -11.44
C TYR A 199 -8.60 1.86 -9.95
N ALA A 200 -9.54 1.43 -9.11
CA ALA A 200 -9.57 1.78 -7.67
C ALA A 200 -9.71 0.57 -6.74
N ARG A 201 -9.93 -0.63 -7.28
CA ARG A 201 -9.89 -1.87 -6.50
C ARG A 201 -8.49 -2.14 -5.97
N HIS A 202 -8.40 -2.72 -4.78
CA HIS A 202 -7.14 -3.02 -4.10
C HIS A 202 -7.23 -4.40 -3.44
N PRO A 203 -6.08 -5.06 -3.17
CA PRO A 203 -6.07 -6.36 -2.55
C PRO A 203 -6.69 -6.37 -1.15
N GLU A 204 -7.41 -7.45 -0.85
CA GLU A 204 -7.94 -7.77 0.47
C GLU A 204 -7.47 -9.15 0.91
N TYR A 205 -7.53 -9.44 2.21
CA TYR A 205 -7.11 -10.76 2.72
C TYR A 205 -7.85 -11.90 2.02
N SER A 206 -9.14 -11.74 1.75
CA SER A 206 -9.94 -12.73 1.03
C SER A 206 -9.45 -12.93 -0.40
N THR A 207 -9.13 -11.87 -1.13
CA THR A 207 -8.71 -11.99 -2.53
C THR A 207 -7.32 -12.60 -2.65
N ILE A 208 -6.40 -12.23 -1.75
CA ILE A 208 -5.06 -12.83 -1.69
C ILE A 208 -5.13 -14.32 -1.34
N ASN A 209 -6.01 -14.71 -0.44
CA ASN A 209 -6.16 -16.11 -0.05
C ASN A 209 -6.74 -16.99 -1.18
N ASN A 210 -7.53 -16.40 -2.09
CA ASN A 210 -8.10 -17.09 -3.24
C ASN A 210 -7.11 -17.33 -4.40
N ILE A 211 -5.91 -16.74 -4.34
CA ILE A 211 -4.89 -16.91 -5.38
C ILE A 211 -4.25 -18.29 -5.25
N THR A 212 -4.31 -19.06 -6.33
CA THR A 212 -3.66 -20.37 -6.47
C THR A 212 -2.57 -20.34 -7.54
N ARG A 213 -1.65 -21.30 -7.50
CA ARG A 213 -0.63 -21.47 -8.53
C ARG A 213 -1.22 -21.61 -9.94
N ASP A 214 -2.32 -22.33 -10.07
CA ASP A 214 -2.96 -22.54 -11.37
C ASP A 214 -3.50 -21.24 -11.98
N ASP A 215 -3.89 -20.28 -11.14
CA ASP A 215 -4.27 -18.94 -11.58
C ASP A 215 -3.09 -18.19 -12.20
N LEU A 216 -1.91 -18.24 -11.57
CA LEU A 216 -0.69 -17.61 -12.10
C LEU A 216 -0.31 -18.23 -13.45
N VAL A 217 -0.33 -19.57 -13.54
CA VAL A 217 -0.01 -20.30 -14.77
C VAL A 217 -1.01 -19.96 -15.87
N ALA A 218 -2.31 -19.91 -15.56
CA ALA A 218 -3.34 -19.56 -16.52
C ALA A 218 -3.22 -18.10 -16.98
N PHE A 219 -2.91 -17.18 -16.06
CA PHE A 219 -2.71 -15.76 -16.36
C PHE A 219 -1.50 -15.54 -17.27
N HIS A 220 -0.37 -16.19 -16.97
CA HIS A 220 0.83 -16.18 -17.82
C HIS A 220 0.53 -16.73 -19.21
N LYS A 221 -0.01 -17.95 -19.29
CA LYS A 221 -0.32 -18.63 -20.55
C LYS A 221 -1.25 -17.84 -21.45
N LYS A 222 -2.13 -17.01 -20.88
CA LYS A 222 -3.08 -16.18 -21.65
C LYS A 222 -2.43 -14.95 -22.28
N TYR A 223 -1.49 -14.30 -21.59
CA TYR A 223 -1.01 -12.96 -21.97
C TYR A 223 0.47 -12.91 -22.40
N TYR A 224 1.27 -13.93 -22.08
CA TYR A 224 2.71 -13.95 -22.37
C TYR A 224 3.00 -14.63 -23.72
N HIS A 225 2.89 -13.81 -24.77
CA HIS A 225 3.19 -14.18 -26.15
C HIS A 225 4.03 -13.10 -26.83
N PRO A 226 4.90 -13.45 -27.80
CA PRO A 226 5.86 -12.51 -28.40
C PRO A 226 5.15 -11.35 -29.11
N ASN A 227 4.04 -11.59 -29.79
CA ASN A 227 3.23 -10.55 -30.44
C ASN A 227 2.50 -9.61 -29.46
N ASN A 228 2.65 -9.84 -28.15
CA ASN A 228 2.16 -9.01 -27.06
C ASN A 228 3.28 -8.23 -26.34
N VAL A 229 4.52 -8.33 -26.83
CA VAL A 229 5.72 -7.75 -26.22
C VAL A 229 6.33 -6.67 -27.12
N MET A 230 6.65 -5.55 -26.51
CA MET A 230 7.54 -4.52 -27.05
C MET A 230 8.85 -4.56 -26.27
N LEU A 231 9.98 -4.82 -26.92
CA LEU A 231 11.30 -4.92 -26.30
C LEU A 231 12.17 -3.72 -26.71
N GLY A 232 12.49 -2.88 -25.74
CA GLY A 232 13.45 -1.79 -25.85
C GLY A 232 14.84 -2.25 -25.43
N VAL A 233 15.87 -1.89 -26.20
CA VAL A 233 17.28 -2.15 -25.89
C VAL A 233 18.10 -0.90 -26.17
N TRP A 234 18.89 -0.46 -25.20
CA TRP A 234 19.80 0.68 -25.36
C TRP A 234 21.14 0.43 -24.67
N GLY A 235 22.23 0.91 -25.28
CA GLY A 235 23.60 0.70 -24.77
C GLY A 235 24.62 0.30 -25.83
N ASP A 236 25.76 -0.24 -25.40
CA ASP A 236 26.91 -0.51 -26.27
C ASP A 236 26.76 -1.82 -27.06
N PHE A 237 26.09 -1.77 -28.22
CA PHE A 237 25.90 -2.89 -29.13
C PHE A 237 25.84 -2.45 -30.60
N ASP A 238 26.02 -3.39 -31.53
CA ASP A 238 25.66 -3.23 -32.94
C ASP A 238 24.23 -3.74 -33.18
N THR A 239 23.40 -2.95 -33.86
CA THR A 239 21.98 -3.27 -34.02
C THR A 239 21.72 -4.61 -34.73
N GLN A 240 22.47 -4.94 -35.78
CA GLN A 240 22.25 -6.19 -36.51
C GLN A 240 22.66 -7.41 -35.69
N GLU A 241 23.75 -7.31 -34.92
CA GLU A 241 24.16 -8.37 -33.99
C GLU A 241 23.16 -8.54 -32.84
N MET A 242 22.66 -7.44 -32.29
CA MET A 242 21.67 -7.46 -31.21
C MET A 242 20.36 -8.10 -31.64
N VAL A 243 19.86 -7.78 -32.84
CA VAL A 243 18.65 -8.43 -33.39
C VAL A 243 18.82 -9.94 -33.46
N LYS A 244 19.98 -10.44 -33.94
CA LYS A 244 20.26 -11.89 -33.99
C LYS A 244 20.29 -12.53 -32.59
N LYS A 245 20.86 -11.85 -31.60
CA LYS A 245 20.88 -12.32 -30.20
C LYS A 245 19.48 -12.43 -29.64
N ILE A 246 18.63 -11.43 -29.88
CA ILE A 246 17.22 -11.43 -29.45
C ILE A 246 16.45 -12.55 -30.14
N GLU A 247 16.59 -12.72 -31.47
CA GLU A 247 15.95 -13.80 -32.21
C GLU A 247 16.37 -15.19 -31.70
N ALA A 248 17.64 -15.35 -31.32
CA ALA A 248 18.14 -16.59 -30.74
C ALA A 248 17.58 -16.86 -29.34
N ALA A 249 17.51 -15.84 -28.48
CA ALA A 249 17.02 -15.97 -27.11
C ALA A 249 15.53 -16.31 -27.04
N PHE A 250 14.71 -15.74 -27.92
CA PHE A 250 13.26 -15.99 -27.99
C PHE A 250 12.86 -17.03 -29.06
N LYS A 251 13.82 -17.87 -29.46
CA LYS A 251 13.57 -18.90 -30.47
C LYS A 251 12.53 -19.91 -29.99
N GLY A 252 11.55 -20.19 -30.85
CA GLY A 252 10.47 -21.12 -30.54
C GLY A 252 9.31 -20.52 -29.75
N TRP A 253 9.38 -19.24 -29.36
CA TRP A 253 8.23 -18.55 -28.79
C TRP A 253 7.27 -18.15 -29.92
N GLU A 254 6.11 -18.79 -29.95
CA GLU A 254 5.11 -18.61 -31.00
C GLU A 254 4.09 -17.53 -30.65
N LYS A 255 3.66 -16.77 -31.67
CA LYS A 255 2.56 -15.81 -31.56
C LYS A 255 1.25 -16.53 -31.25
N ALA A 256 0.36 -15.86 -30.52
CA ALA A 256 -0.99 -16.35 -30.27
C ALA A 256 -2.04 -15.29 -30.60
N ASP A 257 -3.28 -15.74 -30.77
CA ASP A 257 -4.44 -14.86 -30.75
C ASP A 257 -4.84 -14.58 -29.29
N ILE A 258 -4.80 -13.31 -28.89
CA ILE A 258 -4.94 -12.91 -27.48
C ILE A 258 -6.23 -12.13 -27.33
N GLN A 259 -7.12 -12.67 -26.50
CA GLN A 259 -8.39 -12.02 -26.20
C GLN A 259 -8.30 -11.23 -24.89
N PHE A 260 -8.43 -9.91 -25.01
CA PHE A 260 -8.54 -9.02 -23.87
C PHE A 260 -10.01 -8.84 -23.50
N PRO A 261 -10.38 -9.02 -22.21
CA PRO A 261 -11.73 -8.69 -21.78
C PRO A 261 -11.97 -7.18 -21.95
N PRO A 262 -13.20 -6.75 -22.28
CA PRO A 262 -13.51 -5.34 -22.36
C PRO A 262 -13.34 -4.69 -20.99
N VAL A 263 -12.70 -3.53 -20.94
CA VAL A 263 -12.59 -2.73 -19.71
C VAL A 263 -13.86 -1.91 -19.55
N PRO A 264 -14.61 -2.04 -18.44
CA PRO A 264 -15.79 -1.23 -18.21
C PRO A 264 -15.45 0.27 -18.19
N PRO A 265 -16.27 1.12 -18.83
CA PRO A 265 -16.03 2.56 -18.77
C PRO A 265 -16.17 3.06 -17.32
N VAL A 266 -15.36 4.05 -16.96
CA VAL A 266 -15.52 4.75 -15.68
C VAL A 266 -16.84 5.51 -15.70
N GLN A 267 -17.76 5.12 -14.81
CA GLN A 267 -19.00 5.85 -14.60
C GLN A 267 -18.78 6.90 -13.51
N TYR A 268 -18.85 8.17 -13.88
CA TYR A 268 -18.67 9.28 -12.94
C TYR A 268 -19.86 10.23 -12.97
N GLU A 269 -20.36 10.57 -11.79
CA GLU A 269 -21.36 11.61 -11.61
C GLU A 269 -20.71 12.83 -10.97
N PHE A 270 -20.77 13.97 -11.66
CA PHE A 270 -20.32 15.24 -11.09
C PHE A 270 -21.31 15.70 -10.03
N ARG A 271 -20.89 15.63 -8.77
CA ARG A 271 -21.63 16.07 -7.59
C ARG A 271 -20.68 16.50 -6.48
N GLN A 272 -21.13 17.41 -5.63
CA GLN A 272 -20.38 17.75 -4.42
C GLN A 272 -20.66 16.74 -3.32
N THR A 273 -19.62 16.24 -2.68
CA THR A 273 -19.71 15.40 -1.48
C THR A 273 -18.68 15.83 -0.46
N VAL A 274 -18.99 15.70 0.83
CA VAL A 274 -18.02 15.95 1.91
C VAL A 274 -17.78 14.63 2.62
N ASN A 275 -16.54 14.17 2.63
CA ASN A 275 -16.14 12.87 3.16
C ASN A 275 -15.10 13.04 4.27
N LEU A 276 -15.25 12.30 5.36
CA LEU A 276 -14.36 12.33 6.52
C LEU A 276 -13.79 10.94 6.78
N ILE A 277 -12.48 10.87 6.98
CA ILE A 277 -11.79 9.73 7.59
C ILE A 277 -11.23 10.20 8.93
N ARG A 278 -11.70 9.60 10.02
CA ARG A 278 -11.22 9.92 11.36
C ARG A 278 -9.88 9.25 11.60
N LYS A 279 -8.89 10.04 12.01
CA LYS A 279 -7.56 9.57 12.38
C LYS A 279 -7.12 10.35 13.62
N GLU A 280 -7.29 9.76 14.80
CA GLU A 280 -7.10 10.43 16.10
C GLU A 280 -5.62 10.62 16.48
N ASP A 281 -4.75 9.83 15.87
CA ASP A 281 -3.31 9.73 16.11
C ASP A 281 -2.49 10.69 15.21
N VAL A 282 -3.14 11.61 14.51
CA VAL A 282 -2.46 12.62 13.66
C VAL A 282 -2.79 14.05 14.09
N ASN A 283 -1.81 14.94 13.92
CA ASN A 283 -1.92 16.39 14.19
C ASN A 283 -2.04 17.23 12.90
N GLN A 284 -2.07 16.57 11.75
CA GLN A 284 -2.24 17.18 10.45
C GLN A 284 -3.35 16.47 9.69
N THR A 285 -4.08 17.24 8.89
CA THR A 285 -5.14 16.73 8.02
C THR A 285 -4.65 16.68 6.58
N ASN A 286 -4.86 15.54 5.93
CA ASN A 286 -4.66 15.37 4.49
C ASN A 286 -5.98 15.66 3.78
N ILE A 287 -5.95 16.61 2.85
CA ILE A 287 -7.13 17.11 2.14
C ILE A 287 -6.98 16.81 0.66
N TYR A 288 -8.04 16.25 0.06
CA TYR A 288 -8.22 16.17 -1.38
C TYR A 288 -9.59 16.74 -1.75
N ALA A 289 -9.65 17.54 -2.80
CA ALA A 289 -10.88 18.03 -3.39
C ALA A 289 -10.78 17.99 -4.91
N GLY A 290 -11.68 17.26 -5.57
CA GLY A 290 -11.52 17.02 -7.01
C GLY A 290 -12.66 16.23 -7.65
N HIS A 291 -12.44 15.84 -8.90
CA HIS A 291 -13.37 15.05 -9.71
C HIS A 291 -12.61 14.24 -10.78
N ILE A 292 -13.33 13.47 -11.60
CA ILE A 292 -12.71 12.76 -12.72
C ILE A 292 -12.01 13.75 -13.67
N GLY A 293 -10.82 13.38 -14.13
CA GLY A 293 -9.99 14.14 -15.08
C GLY A 293 -10.24 13.73 -16.53
N GLY A 294 -9.20 13.86 -17.37
CA GLY A 294 -9.33 13.73 -18.83
C GLY A 294 -8.50 12.60 -19.44
N LEU A 295 -8.43 12.59 -20.76
CA LEU A 295 -7.56 11.73 -21.57
C LEU A 295 -6.54 12.60 -22.31
N MET A 296 -5.33 12.08 -22.53
CA MET A 296 -4.29 12.79 -23.30
C MET A 296 -4.69 13.01 -24.77
N SER A 297 -5.66 12.24 -25.27
CA SER A 297 -6.23 12.37 -26.60
C SER A 297 -7.27 13.49 -26.74
N ASP A 298 -7.67 14.13 -25.62
CA ASP A 298 -8.57 15.29 -25.66
C ASP A 298 -7.91 16.46 -26.40
N PRO A 299 -8.57 17.10 -27.38
CA PRO A 299 -8.04 18.30 -28.06
C PRO A 299 -7.64 19.44 -27.11
N ASP A 300 -8.28 19.52 -25.94
CA ASP A 300 -8.02 20.54 -24.92
C ASP A 300 -6.79 20.23 -24.04
N TYR A 301 -6.20 19.03 -24.17
CA TYR A 301 -5.12 18.54 -23.31
C TYR A 301 -3.97 19.55 -23.13
N PHE A 302 -3.55 20.21 -24.21
CA PHE A 302 -2.43 21.16 -24.17
C PHE A 302 -2.73 22.40 -23.32
N ALA A 303 -3.95 22.93 -23.43
CA ALA A 303 -4.39 24.05 -22.60
C ALA A 303 -4.60 23.61 -21.14
N LEU A 304 -5.08 22.38 -20.91
CA LEU A 304 -5.21 21.79 -19.58
C LEU A 304 -3.85 21.61 -18.88
N VAL A 305 -2.80 21.22 -19.59
CA VAL A 305 -1.43 21.15 -19.04
C VAL A 305 -0.96 22.51 -18.53
N VAL A 306 -1.15 23.57 -19.31
CA VAL A 306 -0.76 24.94 -18.92
C VAL A 306 -1.62 25.42 -17.75
N MET A 307 -2.94 25.20 -17.81
CA MET A 307 -3.88 25.53 -16.74
C MET A 307 -3.50 24.85 -15.42
N SER A 308 -3.19 23.55 -15.45
CA SER A 308 -2.80 22.77 -14.27
C SER A 308 -1.54 23.33 -13.60
N ARG A 309 -0.53 23.72 -14.40
CA ARG A 309 0.71 24.35 -13.91
C ARG A 309 0.49 25.71 -13.24
N ILE A 310 -0.42 26.52 -13.77
CA ILE A 310 -0.81 27.80 -13.17
C ILE A 310 -1.56 27.57 -11.86
N LEU A 311 -2.47 26.59 -11.83
CA LEU A 311 -3.28 26.31 -10.66
C LEU A 311 -2.45 25.73 -9.51
N GLY A 312 -1.76 24.60 -9.71
CA GLY A 312 -1.16 23.83 -8.61
C GLY A 312 0.08 23.00 -8.90
N SER A 313 0.44 22.74 -10.16
CA SER A 313 1.52 21.80 -10.52
C SER A 313 2.91 22.46 -10.63
N SER A 314 3.14 23.57 -9.92
CA SER A 314 4.43 24.29 -9.90
C SER A 314 4.63 25.07 -8.60
N ASP A 315 5.89 25.35 -8.24
CA ASP A 315 6.22 26.14 -7.04
C ASP A 315 5.75 27.60 -7.12
N THR A 316 5.52 28.11 -8.33
CA THR A 316 5.01 29.46 -8.59
C THR A 316 3.50 29.52 -8.80
N SER A 317 2.81 28.37 -8.64
CA SER A 317 1.37 28.24 -8.85
C SER A 317 0.52 29.10 -7.91
N ARG A 318 -0.74 29.33 -8.29
CA ARG A 318 -1.73 30.06 -7.49
C ARG A 318 -1.92 29.43 -6.12
N LEU A 319 -2.00 28.09 -6.06
CA LEU A 319 -2.11 27.37 -4.81
C LEU A 319 -0.88 27.62 -3.90
N MET A 320 0.34 27.58 -4.43
CA MET A 320 1.55 27.81 -3.61
C MET A 320 1.62 29.24 -3.12
N ARG A 321 1.35 30.21 -4.00
CA ARG A 321 1.42 31.63 -3.66
C ARG A 321 0.33 32.03 -2.66
N ASN A 322 -0.90 31.54 -2.85
CA ASN A 322 -2.01 31.93 -2.00
C ASN A 322 -2.09 31.08 -0.72
N VAL A 323 -2.28 29.77 -0.86
CA VAL A 323 -2.62 28.89 0.28
C VAL A 323 -1.42 28.69 1.20
N ARG A 324 -0.24 28.40 0.62
CA ARG A 324 1.01 28.19 1.37
C ARG A 324 1.67 29.51 1.78
N SER A 325 2.01 30.39 0.83
CA SER A 325 2.85 31.56 1.12
C SER A 325 2.09 32.74 1.73
N ARG A 326 0.93 33.11 1.19
CA ARG A 326 0.16 34.28 1.67
C ARG A 326 -0.65 33.98 2.93
N GLN A 327 -1.35 32.86 2.96
CA GLN A 327 -2.21 32.50 4.09
C GLN A 327 -1.52 31.64 5.15
N GLY A 328 -0.39 30.99 4.82
CA GLY A 328 0.36 30.17 5.78
C GLY A 328 -0.37 28.91 6.24
N LEU A 329 -1.35 28.41 5.47
CA LEU A 329 -2.26 27.35 5.92
C LEU A 329 -1.65 25.95 5.86
N ALA A 330 -0.71 25.73 4.96
CA ALA A 330 -0.19 24.38 4.70
C ALA A 330 1.26 24.45 4.25
N TYR A 331 2.06 23.49 4.70
CA TYR A 331 3.44 23.35 4.23
C TYR A 331 3.49 22.70 2.84
N SER A 332 2.66 21.68 2.63
CA SER A 332 2.46 21.02 1.35
C SER A 332 1.07 21.35 0.83
N VAL A 333 1.02 21.88 -0.38
CA VAL A 333 -0.20 22.10 -1.16
C VAL A 333 0.12 21.60 -2.56
N PHE A 334 -0.87 21.09 -3.27
CA PHE A 334 -0.68 20.55 -4.60
C PHE A 334 -1.99 20.59 -5.39
N GLY A 335 -1.88 20.52 -6.70
CA GLY A 335 -3.04 20.38 -7.56
C GLY A 335 -2.64 19.97 -8.96
N THR A 336 -3.43 19.09 -9.56
CA THR A 336 -3.20 18.59 -10.90
C THR A 336 -4.51 18.31 -11.61
N TYR A 337 -4.56 18.62 -12.91
CA TYR A 337 -5.51 18.03 -13.83
C TYR A 337 -4.79 16.91 -14.57
N SER A 338 -4.98 15.67 -14.11
CA SER A 338 -4.34 14.51 -14.72
C SER A 338 -5.15 13.99 -15.90
N ALA A 339 -4.43 13.52 -16.92
CA ALA A 339 -5.00 12.85 -18.07
C ALA A 339 -4.14 11.63 -18.42
N ASN A 340 -4.76 10.45 -18.51
CA ASN A 340 -4.04 9.22 -18.88
C ASN A 340 -4.24 8.89 -20.36
N PHE A 341 -3.58 7.83 -20.84
CA PHE A 341 -3.60 7.46 -22.25
C PHE A 341 -4.91 6.77 -22.67
N ASP A 342 -5.45 5.89 -21.83
CA ASP A 342 -6.55 4.97 -22.14
C ASP A 342 -7.66 4.93 -21.08
N SER A 343 -7.49 5.67 -19.99
CA SER A 343 -8.47 5.86 -18.91
C SER A 343 -8.52 7.32 -18.49
N PRO A 344 -9.68 7.86 -18.06
CA PRO A 344 -9.73 9.21 -17.51
C PRO A 344 -8.78 9.31 -16.30
N GLY A 345 -8.00 10.39 -16.23
CA GLY A 345 -7.20 10.70 -15.04
C GLY A 345 -8.06 11.23 -13.89
N VAL A 346 -7.42 11.88 -12.92
CA VAL A 346 -8.09 12.56 -11.81
C VAL A 346 -7.70 14.03 -11.79
N PHE A 347 -8.68 14.92 -11.64
CA PHE A 347 -8.43 16.31 -11.25
C PHE A 347 -8.56 16.43 -9.74
N PHE A 348 -7.55 17.01 -9.08
CA PHE A 348 -7.63 17.34 -7.67
C PHE A 348 -6.78 18.54 -7.29
N VAL A 349 -7.17 19.17 -6.20
CA VAL A 349 -6.37 20.08 -5.40
C VAL A 349 -6.32 19.54 -3.96
N GLY A 350 -5.21 19.73 -3.27
CA GLY A 350 -5.03 19.17 -1.95
C GLY A 350 -4.00 19.91 -1.11
N ALA A 351 -4.00 19.60 0.18
CA ALA A 351 -3.11 20.19 1.15
C ALA A 351 -2.87 19.26 2.33
N GLN A 352 -1.69 19.39 2.94
CA GLN A 352 -1.38 18.89 4.28
C GLN A 352 -1.30 20.07 5.22
N THR A 353 -2.29 20.18 6.09
CA THR A 353 -2.50 21.35 6.97
C THR A 353 -2.61 20.89 8.42
N LYS A 354 -2.42 21.81 9.37
CA LYS A 354 -2.73 21.52 10.77
C LYS A 354 -4.23 21.26 10.91
N SER A 355 -4.62 20.37 11.83
CA SER A 355 -6.04 20.05 12.05
C SER A 355 -6.89 21.31 12.24
N GLU A 356 -6.37 22.30 12.98
CA GLU A 356 -7.05 23.56 13.30
C GLU A 356 -7.12 24.57 12.14
N SER A 357 -6.76 24.18 10.92
CA SER A 357 -6.92 25.01 9.71
C SER A 357 -7.57 24.26 8.55
N THR A 358 -8.19 23.12 8.83
CA THR A 358 -8.76 22.20 7.82
C THR A 358 -9.83 22.84 6.93
N VAL A 359 -10.89 23.40 7.51
CA VAL A 359 -12.01 23.97 6.73
C VAL A 359 -11.55 25.24 6.01
N GLN A 360 -10.72 26.05 6.65
CA GLN A 360 -10.11 27.21 6.00
C GLN A 360 -9.26 26.80 4.77
N ALA A 361 -8.44 25.76 4.88
CA ALA A 361 -7.65 25.24 3.78
C ALA A 361 -8.53 24.73 2.64
N ILE A 362 -9.58 23.93 2.94
CA ILE A 362 -10.53 23.45 1.94
C ILE A 362 -11.16 24.61 1.16
N ARG A 363 -11.67 25.64 1.86
CA ARG A 363 -12.26 26.82 1.20
C ARG A 363 -11.24 27.54 0.32
N ALA A 364 -10.00 27.70 0.79
CA ALA A 364 -8.94 28.34 0.03
C ALA A 364 -8.57 27.58 -1.24
N LEU A 365 -8.54 26.24 -1.19
CA LEU A 365 -8.32 25.38 -2.35
C LEU A 365 -9.44 25.56 -3.39
N ILE A 366 -10.71 25.41 -2.97
CA ILE A 366 -11.88 25.51 -3.86
C ILE A 366 -11.97 26.90 -4.50
N GLU A 367 -11.66 27.95 -3.74
CA GLU A 367 -11.68 29.33 -4.23
C GLU A 367 -10.65 29.56 -5.36
N GLU A 368 -9.45 28.96 -5.28
CA GLU A 368 -8.48 29.06 -6.38
C GLU A 368 -8.91 28.28 -7.63
N VAL A 369 -9.58 27.13 -7.47
CA VAL A 369 -10.21 26.41 -8.59
C VAL A 369 -11.28 27.27 -9.23
N LYS A 370 -12.13 27.92 -8.43
CA LYS A 370 -13.20 28.78 -8.91
C LYS A 370 -12.67 29.97 -9.71
N LYS A 371 -11.63 30.66 -9.21
CA LYS A 371 -10.99 31.79 -9.91
C LYS A 371 -10.42 31.43 -11.28
N MET A 372 -10.00 30.18 -11.51
CA MET A 372 -9.58 29.73 -12.84
C MET A 372 -10.72 29.77 -13.86
N THR A 373 -11.98 29.65 -13.40
CA THR A 373 -13.18 29.64 -14.26
C THR A 373 -13.82 31.01 -14.45
N GLU A 374 -13.51 31.98 -13.59
CA GLU A 374 -14.18 33.28 -13.56
C GLU A 374 -13.51 34.31 -14.49
N SER A 375 -12.17 34.36 -14.52
CA SER A 375 -11.40 35.37 -15.25
C SER A 375 -10.17 34.78 -15.93
N GLU A 376 -9.67 35.45 -16.96
CA GLU A 376 -8.39 35.10 -17.58
C GLU A 376 -7.23 35.13 -16.58
N VAL A 377 -6.24 34.27 -16.81
CA VAL A 377 -4.96 34.29 -16.10
C VAL A 377 -4.18 35.56 -16.46
N THR A 378 -3.16 35.93 -15.67
CA THR A 378 -2.31 37.07 -16.03
C THR A 378 -1.31 36.70 -17.13
N ASP A 379 -0.75 37.70 -17.81
CA ASP A 379 0.33 37.47 -18.79
C ASP A 379 1.58 36.86 -18.15
N GLU A 380 1.87 37.25 -16.91
CA GLU A 380 2.97 36.70 -16.11
C GLU A 380 2.74 35.22 -15.79
N GLU A 381 1.53 34.84 -15.36
CA GLU A 381 1.19 33.44 -15.08
C GLU A 381 1.32 32.56 -16.32
N LEU A 382 0.79 33.04 -17.47
CA LEU A 382 0.90 32.33 -18.73
C LEU A 382 2.37 32.18 -19.17
N ALA A 383 3.14 33.26 -19.12
CA ALA A 383 4.54 33.26 -19.50
C ALA A 383 5.35 32.29 -18.64
N LEU A 384 5.22 32.37 -17.31
CA LEU A 384 5.92 31.49 -16.38
C LEU A 384 5.53 30.02 -16.56
N ALA A 385 4.25 29.72 -16.77
CA ALA A 385 3.80 28.34 -16.97
C ALA A 385 4.35 27.73 -18.26
N LYS A 386 4.34 28.50 -19.37
CA LYS A 386 4.95 28.09 -20.64
C LYS A 386 6.45 27.94 -20.52
N GLU A 387 7.14 28.93 -19.97
CA GLU A 387 8.59 28.91 -19.79
C GLU A 387 9.02 27.72 -18.93
N SER A 388 8.35 27.48 -17.80
CA SER A 388 8.59 26.31 -16.96
C SER A 388 8.41 25.01 -17.74
N TYR A 389 7.43 24.92 -18.66
CA TYR A 389 7.21 23.72 -19.46
C TYR A 389 8.32 23.53 -20.48
N LEU A 390 8.62 24.57 -21.24
CA LEU A 390 9.60 24.55 -22.31
C LEU A 390 11.02 24.36 -21.77
N ASN A 391 11.35 24.93 -20.61
CA ASN A 391 12.63 24.71 -19.95
C ASN A 391 12.76 23.28 -19.41
N SER A 392 11.66 22.67 -18.96
CA SER A 392 11.66 21.25 -18.58
C SER A 392 11.68 20.29 -19.77
N PHE A 393 11.46 20.79 -20.99
CA PHE A 393 11.33 19.96 -22.18
C PHE A 393 12.62 19.18 -22.50
N VAL A 394 13.79 19.80 -22.30
CA VAL A 394 15.10 19.17 -22.56
C VAL A 394 15.28 17.88 -21.77
N PHE A 395 14.78 17.84 -20.54
CA PHE A 395 14.93 16.70 -19.64
C PHE A 395 14.16 15.46 -20.09
N ASN A 396 13.24 15.59 -21.04
CA ASN A 396 12.59 14.44 -21.67
C ASN A 396 13.56 13.62 -22.57
N PHE A 397 14.78 14.10 -22.78
CA PHE A 397 15.78 13.46 -23.64
C PHE A 397 17.10 13.22 -22.91
N ASP A 398 17.11 13.29 -21.56
CA ASP A 398 18.31 13.14 -20.75
C ASP A 398 18.89 11.74 -20.84
N THR A 399 18.04 10.71 -20.85
CA THR A 399 18.48 9.32 -20.94
C THR A 399 17.96 8.63 -22.19
N LYS A 400 18.77 7.71 -22.74
CA LYS A 400 18.37 6.86 -23.89
C LYS A 400 17.15 6.00 -23.55
N GLY A 401 17.09 5.48 -22.32
CA GLY A 401 15.98 4.67 -21.82
C GLY A 401 14.65 5.42 -21.87
N GLU A 402 14.58 6.67 -21.40
CA GLU A 402 13.36 7.48 -21.45
C GLU A 402 12.84 7.68 -22.88
N ILE A 403 13.74 7.87 -23.84
CA ILE A 403 13.37 8.03 -25.26
C ILE A 403 12.75 6.73 -25.79
N VAL A 404 13.39 5.58 -25.53
CA VAL A 404 12.90 4.26 -25.94
C VAL A 404 11.55 3.95 -25.28
N HIS A 405 11.45 4.11 -23.96
CA HIS A 405 10.21 3.87 -23.20
C HIS A 405 9.06 4.76 -23.65
N ARG A 406 9.32 6.02 -23.99
CA ARG A 406 8.29 6.94 -24.48
C ARG A 406 7.72 6.48 -25.82
N LEU A 407 8.58 6.11 -26.79
CA LEU A 407 8.12 5.60 -28.09
C LEU A 407 7.35 4.29 -27.94
N MET A 408 7.81 3.39 -27.07
CA MET A 408 7.07 2.18 -26.71
C MET A 408 5.71 2.52 -26.09
N THR A 409 5.64 3.53 -25.23
CA THR A 409 4.39 3.98 -24.60
C THR A 409 3.40 4.50 -25.63
N TYR A 410 3.85 5.34 -26.55
CA TYR A 410 2.99 5.86 -27.60
C TYR A 410 2.45 4.75 -28.48
N GLU A 411 3.30 3.83 -28.95
CA GLU A 411 2.81 2.71 -29.76
C GLU A 411 1.90 1.77 -28.95
N TYR A 412 2.17 1.57 -27.66
CA TYR A 412 1.35 0.73 -26.78
C TYR A 412 -0.09 1.22 -26.64
N PHE A 413 -0.26 2.55 -26.53
CA PHE A 413 -1.57 3.19 -26.40
C PHE A 413 -2.15 3.74 -27.71
N GLY A 414 -1.43 3.60 -28.83
CA GLY A 414 -1.91 4.06 -30.15
C GLY A 414 -1.73 5.55 -30.42
N TYR A 415 -0.79 6.20 -29.73
CA TYR A 415 -0.44 7.61 -29.92
C TYR A 415 0.67 7.75 -30.98
N PRO A 416 0.73 8.90 -31.69
CA PRO A 416 1.74 9.10 -32.72
C PRO A 416 3.13 9.29 -32.11
N ALA A 417 4.17 8.84 -32.81
CA ALA A 417 5.56 8.89 -32.31
C ALA A 417 6.05 10.32 -32.03
N ASP A 418 5.49 11.32 -32.72
CA ASP A 418 5.77 12.76 -32.58
C ASP A 418 4.84 13.47 -31.57
N PHE A 419 4.16 12.72 -30.70
CA PHE A 419 3.20 13.29 -29.74
C PHE A 419 3.83 14.32 -28.81
N LEU A 420 5.08 14.10 -28.38
CA LEU A 420 5.79 15.03 -27.48
C LEU A 420 6.10 16.37 -28.19
N GLU A 421 6.55 16.30 -29.44
CA GLU A 421 6.84 17.45 -30.29
C GLU A 421 5.56 18.25 -30.55
N LYS A 422 4.47 17.58 -30.91
CA LYS A 422 3.14 18.20 -31.06
C LYS A 422 2.67 18.83 -29.75
N THR A 423 2.93 18.21 -28.61
CA THR A 423 2.58 18.76 -27.30
C THR A 423 3.30 20.08 -27.06
N LYS A 424 4.61 20.12 -27.32
CA LYS A 424 5.40 21.35 -27.23
C LYS A 424 4.86 22.45 -28.13
N GLU A 425 4.67 22.16 -29.42
CA GLU A 425 4.18 23.13 -30.41
C GLU A 425 2.80 23.70 -30.06
N ASN A 426 1.91 22.86 -29.52
CA ASN A 426 0.57 23.31 -29.14
C ASN A 426 0.60 24.10 -27.82
N ILE A 427 1.44 23.74 -26.86
CA ILE A 427 1.64 24.53 -25.63
C ILE A 427 2.17 25.93 -25.93
N GLU A 428 3.10 26.07 -26.89
CA GLU A 428 3.58 27.39 -27.33
C GLU A 428 2.45 28.28 -27.84
N LYS A 429 1.40 27.70 -28.43
CA LYS A 429 0.24 28.41 -28.99
C LYS A 429 -0.87 28.73 -28.00
N VAL A 430 -0.91 28.10 -26.82
CA VAL A 430 -1.98 28.29 -25.81
C VAL A 430 -2.14 29.76 -25.43
N THR A 431 -3.36 30.27 -25.45
CA THR A 431 -3.69 31.64 -25.05
C THR A 431 -4.40 31.68 -23.69
N LYS A 432 -4.52 32.87 -23.10
CA LYS A 432 -5.30 33.08 -21.87
C LYS A 432 -6.78 32.74 -22.05
N ALA A 433 -7.32 33.02 -23.23
CA ALA A 433 -8.69 32.70 -23.59
C ALA A 433 -8.91 31.18 -23.67
N ASP A 434 -7.95 30.44 -24.22
CA ASP A 434 -8.01 28.97 -24.23
C ASP A 434 -8.02 28.41 -22.81
N ILE A 435 -7.17 28.93 -21.93
CA ILE A 435 -7.12 28.52 -20.51
C ILE A 435 -8.47 28.76 -19.82
N LEU A 436 -9.08 29.94 -20.00
CA LEU A 436 -10.38 30.23 -19.42
C LEU A 436 -11.48 29.34 -19.99
N GLN A 437 -11.44 29.05 -21.30
CA GLN A 437 -12.39 28.16 -21.96
C GLN A 437 -12.30 26.75 -21.39
N VAL A 438 -11.10 26.16 -21.33
CA VAL A 438 -10.93 24.80 -20.81
C VAL A 438 -11.17 24.73 -19.31
N ALA A 439 -10.83 25.76 -18.54
CA ALA A 439 -11.17 25.83 -17.13
C ALA A 439 -12.69 25.80 -16.91
N ARG A 440 -13.47 26.58 -17.67
CA ARG A 440 -14.94 26.56 -17.59
C ARG A 440 -15.57 25.24 -18.05
N LYS A 441 -14.93 24.58 -19.02
CA LYS A 441 -15.42 23.32 -19.57
C LYS A 441 -15.13 22.13 -18.65
N HIS A 442 -13.94 22.10 -18.05
CA HIS A 442 -13.39 20.90 -17.39
C HIS A 442 -13.23 21.03 -15.88
N LEU A 443 -13.21 22.24 -15.30
CA LEU A 443 -13.18 22.41 -13.85
C LEU A 443 -14.60 22.66 -13.33
N HIS A 444 -15.02 21.83 -12.37
CA HIS A 444 -16.34 21.91 -11.77
C HIS A 444 -16.23 22.23 -10.26
N PRO A 445 -15.94 23.48 -9.87
CA PRO A 445 -15.70 23.87 -8.47
C PRO A 445 -16.89 23.59 -7.54
N ASP A 446 -18.12 23.64 -8.05
CA ASP A 446 -19.35 23.36 -7.29
C ASP A 446 -19.71 21.86 -7.25
N LYS A 447 -18.87 20.99 -7.81
CA LYS A 447 -19.11 19.55 -7.95
C LYS A 447 -17.88 18.73 -7.57
N LEU A 448 -17.15 19.19 -6.56
CA LEU A 448 -15.95 18.50 -6.06
C LEU A 448 -16.34 17.47 -5.00
N GLN A 449 -15.77 16.29 -5.11
CA GLN A 449 -15.71 15.36 -3.99
C GLN A 449 -14.59 15.82 -3.06
N ILE A 450 -14.95 16.21 -1.84
CA ILE A 450 -14.04 16.69 -0.80
C ILE A 450 -13.79 15.52 0.16
N LEU A 451 -12.53 15.23 0.45
CA LEU A 451 -12.08 14.25 1.42
C LEU A 451 -11.12 14.93 2.40
N ALA A 452 -11.36 14.73 3.70
CA ALA A 452 -10.45 15.11 4.76
C ALA A 452 -10.14 13.88 5.62
N ALA A 453 -8.85 13.55 5.77
CA ALA A 453 -8.36 12.50 6.66
C ALA A 453 -7.54 13.13 7.78
N GLY A 454 -8.04 13.10 9.00
CA GLY A 454 -7.43 13.77 10.15
C GLY A 454 -8.27 13.69 11.44
N ARG A 455 -7.83 14.44 12.45
CA ARG A 455 -8.46 14.48 13.77
C ARG A 455 -9.60 15.51 13.81
N ALA A 456 -10.83 15.04 13.62
CA ALA A 456 -11.99 15.89 13.37
C ALA A 456 -12.34 16.83 14.53
N GLU A 457 -12.01 16.43 15.74
CA GLU A 457 -12.23 17.13 17.01
C GLU A 457 -11.40 18.41 17.10
N GLU A 458 -10.28 18.47 16.36
CA GLU A 458 -9.37 19.61 16.31
C GLU A 458 -9.64 20.54 15.12
N PHE A 459 -10.65 20.25 14.28
CA PHE A 459 -10.93 21.11 13.13
C PHE A 459 -11.41 22.50 13.56
N ASP A 460 -11.02 23.53 12.81
CA ASP A 460 -11.45 24.92 13.03
C ASP A 460 -12.98 25.08 12.99
N GLN A 461 -13.65 24.27 12.18
CA GLN A 461 -15.10 24.17 12.09
C GLN A 461 -15.48 22.71 11.79
N PRO A 462 -16.70 22.28 12.17
CA PRO A 462 -17.23 21.01 11.70
C PRO A 462 -17.29 20.97 10.16
N LEU A 463 -16.91 19.86 9.53
CA LEU A 463 -16.98 19.71 8.06
C LEU A 463 -18.40 19.90 7.50
N SER A 464 -19.43 19.76 8.34
CA SER A 464 -20.84 19.94 7.95
C SER A 464 -21.17 21.32 7.39
N VAL A 465 -20.33 22.33 7.66
CA VAL A 465 -20.43 23.66 7.05
C VAL A 465 -20.17 23.66 5.53
N LEU A 466 -19.57 22.59 4.99
CA LEU A 466 -19.30 22.40 3.56
C LEU A 466 -20.35 21.51 2.87
N GLY A 467 -21.28 20.92 3.63
CA GLY A 467 -22.30 19.98 3.13
C GLY A 467 -22.50 18.78 4.06
N SER A 468 -23.42 17.88 3.71
CA SER A 468 -23.64 16.64 4.47
C SER A 468 -22.37 15.79 4.47
N VAL A 469 -21.88 15.46 5.67
CA VAL A 469 -20.65 14.69 5.87
C VAL A 469 -20.96 13.20 5.81
N ARG A 470 -20.23 12.47 4.96
CA ARG A 470 -20.19 11.02 4.94
C ARG A 470 -18.89 10.56 5.61
N GLU A 471 -19.00 9.74 6.64
CA GLU A 471 -17.83 9.08 7.23
C GLU A 471 -17.43 7.88 6.36
N ILE A 472 -16.12 7.72 6.11
CA ILE A 472 -15.56 6.59 5.38
C ILE A 472 -14.88 5.67 6.40
N ASP A 473 -15.38 4.45 6.48
CA ASP A 473 -14.77 3.38 7.27
C ASP A 473 -13.58 2.80 6.50
N ILE A 474 -12.40 2.89 7.11
CA ILE A 474 -11.13 2.35 6.58
C ILE A 474 -10.76 1.02 7.22
N THR A 475 -11.60 0.46 8.09
CA THR A 475 -11.37 -0.82 8.75
C THR A 475 -11.06 -1.89 7.70
N ILE A 476 -10.01 -2.66 7.95
CA ILE A 476 -9.62 -3.74 7.06
C ILE A 476 -10.59 -4.90 7.25
N PRO A 477 -11.33 -5.32 6.22
CA PRO A 477 -12.29 -6.40 6.36
C PRO A 477 -11.55 -7.71 6.65
N THR A 478 -11.98 -8.41 7.70
CA THR A 478 -11.54 -9.78 7.95
C THR A 478 -12.31 -10.75 7.05
N PRO A 479 -11.67 -11.82 6.55
CA PRO A 479 -12.39 -12.86 5.81
C PRO A 479 -13.49 -13.45 6.69
N LYS A 480 -14.74 -13.42 6.21
CA LYS A 480 -15.87 -14.02 6.92
C LYS A 480 -15.67 -15.53 7.01
N GLU A 481 -15.87 -16.08 8.20
CA GLU A 481 -15.92 -17.52 8.40
C GLU A 481 -17.28 -18.03 7.89
N GLU A 482 -17.26 -18.93 6.90
CA GLU A 482 -18.50 -19.56 6.42
C GLU A 482 -19.01 -20.54 7.48
N MET A 483 -20.17 -20.23 8.07
CA MET A 483 -20.84 -21.09 9.04
C MET A 483 -22.16 -21.64 8.47
N PRO A 484 -22.52 -22.90 8.79
CA PRO A 484 -23.83 -23.45 8.44
C PRO A 484 -24.94 -22.62 9.09
N THR A 485 -26.08 -22.48 8.42
CA THR A 485 -27.24 -21.79 9.01
C THR A 485 -27.75 -22.51 10.25
N ALA A 486 -27.89 -21.78 11.36
CA ALA A 486 -28.44 -22.33 12.60
C ALA A 486 -29.90 -22.75 12.43
N THR A 487 -30.22 -23.98 12.86
CA THR A 487 -31.58 -24.50 13.01
C THR A 487 -31.92 -24.66 14.48
N ALA A 488 -33.22 -24.70 14.82
CA ALA A 488 -33.66 -24.90 16.20
C ALA A 488 -33.03 -26.14 16.86
N GLU A 489 -32.92 -27.25 16.13
CA GLU A 489 -32.29 -28.48 16.60
C GLU A 489 -30.81 -28.27 16.93
N THR A 490 -30.06 -27.66 16.01
CA THR A 490 -28.63 -27.40 16.22
C THR A 490 -28.38 -26.42 17.37
N THR A 491 -29.27 -25.43 17.57
CA THR A 491 -29.17 -24.49 18.69
C THR A 491 -29.44 -25.18 20.03
N THR A 492 -30.47 -26.03 20.11
CA THR A 492 -30.77 -26.79 21.33
C THR A 492 -29.64 -27.75 21.68
N LYS A 493 -29.16 -28.54 20.72
CA LYS A 493 -28.04 -29.47 20.95
C LYS A 493 -26.75 -28.74 21.31
N GLY A 494 -26.46 -27.62 20.64
CA GLY A 494 -25.31 -26.78 20.95
C GLY A 494 -25.36 -26.25 22.38
N ARG A 495 -26.53 -25.77 22.82
CA ARG A 495 -26.75 -25.30 24.20
C ARG A 495 -26.49 -26.40 25.23
N GLU A 496 -27.03 -27.59 24.99
CA GLU A 496 -26.84 -28.75 25.88
C GLU A 496 -25.34 -29.09 26.03
N LEU A 497 -24.61 -29.10 24.92
CA LEU A 497 -23.17 -29.38 24.91
C LEU A 497 -22.37 -28.30 25.64
N LEU A 498 -22.68 -27.02 25.43
CA LEU A 498 -22.02 -25.94 26.17
C LEU A 498 -22.30 -26.04 27.69
N SER A 499 -23.54 -26.35 28.10
CA SER A 499 -23.87 -26.58 29.50
C SER A 499 -23.10 -27.76 30.11
N LYS A 500 -22.90 -28.85 29.35
CA LYS A 500 -22.06 -29.99 29.78
C LYS A 500 -20.59 -29.59 29.90
N ALA A 501 -20.07 -28.78 28.98
CA ALA A 501 -18.70 -28.26 29.06
C ALA A 501 -18.51 -27.37 30.30
N VAL A 502 -19.44 -26.46 30.58
CA VAL A 502 -19.44 -25.64 31.80
C VAL A 502 -19.41 -26.52 33.05
N ALA A 503 -20.25 -27.56 33.11
CA ALA A 503 -20.27 -28.49 34.25
C ALA A 503 -18.96 -29.28 34.39
N ALA A 504 -18.40 -29.79 33.29
CA ALA A 504 -17.14 -30.53 33.28
C ALA A 504 -15.94 -29.68 33.72
N MET A 505 -15.99 -28.37 33.45
CA MET A 505 -14.94 -27.40 33.75
C MET A 505 -15.05 -26.76 35.14
N GLY A 506 -16.06 -27.06 35.95
CA GLY A 506 -16.20 -26.56 37.33
C GLY A 506 -17.58 -26.03 37.71
N GLY A 507 -18.46 -25.83 36.71
CA GLY A 507 -19.83 -25.36 36.90
C GLY A 507 -19.98 -23.83 36.93
N SER A 508 -21.17 -23.35 36.56
CA SER A 508 -21.45 -21.91 36.39
C SER A 508 -21.20 -21.09 37.66
N ALA A 509 -21.54 -21.62 38.84
CA ALA A 509 -21.32 -20.95 40.12
C ALA A 509 -19.83 -20.69 40.41
N ALA A 510 -18.95 -21.62 40.05
CA ALA A 510 -17.51 -21.47 40.26
C ALA A 510 -16.93 -20.40 39.34
N PHE A 511 -17.31 -20.39 38.05
CA PHE A 511 -16.89 -19.35 37.10
C PHE A 511 -17.46 -17.97 37.45
N ALA A 512 -18.72 -17.88 37.88
CA ALA A 512 -19.34 -16.63 38.32
C ALA A 512 -18.67 -16.04 39.58
N ALA A 513 -18.05 -16.86 40.42
CA ALA A 513 -17.33 -16.43 41.61
C ALA A 513 -15.93 -15.84 41.30
N VAL A 514 -15.43 -15.99 40.08
CA VAL A 514 -14.13 -15.45 39.67
C VAL A 514 -14.25 -13.95 39.36
N LYS A 515 -13.51 -13.14 40.10
CA LYS A 515 -13.41 -11.69 39.94
C LYS A 515 -12.14 -11.28 39.20
N ASN A 516 -11.03 -11.97 39.48
CA ASN A 516 -9.75 -11.73 38.84
C ASN A 516 -8.93 -13.02 38.76
N VAL A 517 -8.00 -13.07 37.79
CA VAL A 517 -7.08 -14.18 37.58
C VAL A 517 -5.71 -13.62 37.20
N VAL A 518 -4.65 -14.14 37.82
CA VAL A 518 -3.25 -13.91 37.40
C VAL A 518 -2.67 -15.22 36.92
N ILE A 519 -2.19 -15.23 35.68
CA ILE A 519 -1.63 -16.41 35.02
C ILE A 519 -0.20 -16.13 34.61
N LYS A 520 0.73 -17.01 34.99
CA LYS A 520 2.09 -17.01 34.43
C LYS A 520 2.28 -18.21 33.49
N ARG A 521 2.95 -17.96 32.38
CA ARG A 521 3.23 -18.96 31.34
C ARG A 521 4.68 -18.88 30.89
N ASP A 522 5.29 -20.03 30.71
CA ASP A 522 6.46 -20.18 29.85
C ASP A 522 5.96 -20.33 28.42
N LEU A 523 6.53 -19.53 27.50
CA LEU A 523 6.16 -19.49 26.10
C LEU A 523 7.33 -19.95 25.24
N MET A 524 7.03 -20.70 24.19
CA MET A 524 7.95 -21.01 23.10
C MET A 524 7.33 -20.53 21.79
N LEU A 525 7.78 -19.36 21.33
CA LEU A 525 7.33 -18.76 20.08
C LEU A 525 8.08 -19.41 18.92
N VAL A 526 7.37 -19.82 17.87
CA VAL A 526 7.98 -20.35 16.65
C VAL A 526 8.08 -19.21 15.64
N THR A 527 9.30 -18.79 15.31
CA THR A 527 9.54 -17.73 14.32
C THR A 527 10.26 -18.29 13.10
N PRO A 528 10.24 -17.61 11.94
CA PRO A 528 11.04 -17.99 10.79
C PRO A 528 12.55 -18.08 11.08
N GLN A 529 13.04 -17.37 12.10
CA GLN A 529 14.44 -17.34 12.52
C GLN A 529 14.77 -18.41 13.58
N GLY A 530 13.79 -19.20 14.00
CA GLY A 530 13.92 -20.25 15.02
C GLY A 530 12.99 -20.05 16.22
N ASN A 531 13.10 -20.95 17.20
CA ASN A 531 12.29 -20.90 18.40
C ASN A 531 12.81 -19.84 19.38
N LEU A 532 11.90 -19.03 19.91
CA LEU A 532 12.19 -17.94 20.83
C LEU A 532 11.50 -18.19 22.18
N PRO A 533 12.24 -18.49 23.26
CA PRO A 533 11.65 -18.62 24.58
C PRO A 533 11.24 -17.25 25.12
N ALA A 534 10.11 -17.21 25.81
CA ALA A 534 9.60 -16.02 26.49
C ALA A 534 8.84 -16.42 27.75
N THR A 535 8.53 -15.46 28.62
CA THR A 535 7.55 -15.66 29.69
C THR A 535 6.45 -14.64 29.56
N ALA A 536 5.22 -15.01 29.95
CA ALA A 536 4.11 -14.08 29.98
C ALA A 536 3.42 -14.10 31.34
N THR A 537 3.09 -12.92 31.85
CA THR A 537 2.18 -12.74 32.98
C THR A 537 0.93 -12.04 32.47
N THR A 538 -0.23 -12.66 32.62
CA THR A 538 -1.52 -12.08 32.24
C THR A 538 -2.38 -11.92 33.48
N THR A 539 -2.84 -10.69 33.70
CA THR A 539 -3.76 -10.32 34.77
C THR A 539 -5.10 -9.95 34.16
N PHE A 540 -6.15 -10.66 34.55
CA PHE A 540 -7.52 -10.35 34.19
C PHE A 540 -8.25 -9.79 35.41
N VAL A 541 -9.00 -8.72 35.21
CA VAL A 541 -10.05 -8.25 36.12
C VAL A 541 -11.34 -8.25 35.31
N LEU A 542 -12.19 -9.23 35.57
CA LEU A 542 -13.33 -9.56 34.70
C LEU A 542 -14.50 -8.59 34.95
N PRO A 543 -15.33 -8.28 33.94
CA PRO A 543 -15.32 -8.79 32.56
C PRO A 543 -14.28 -8.21 31.62
N ASP A 544 -13.78 -7.01 31.88
CA ASP A 544 -13.44 -6.06 30.81
C ASP A 544 -12.03 -5.46 30.91
N LYS A 545 -11.18 -5.98 31.80
CA LYS A 545 -9.81 -5.52 31.97
C LYS A 545 -8.80 -6.65 31.83
N ARG A 546 -7.75 -6.39 31.05
CA ARG A 546 -6.61 -7.30 30.87
C ARG A 546 -5.30 -6.51 30.86
N HIS A 547 -4.30 -6.99 31.58
CA HIS A 547 -2.94 -6.49 31.51
C HIS A 547 -2.01 -7.67 31.28
N GLN A 548 -1.31 -7.68 30.16
CA GLN A 548 -0.38 -8.73 29.80
C GLN A 548 1.02 -8.16 29.69
N VAL A 549 1.99 -8.83 30.29
CA VAL A 549 3.43 -8.57 30.12
C VAL A 549 4.03 -9.78 29.45
N VAL A 550 4.65 -9.59 28.30
CA VAL A 550 5.44 -10.61 27.60
C VAL A 550 6.91 -10.21 27.71
N ALA A 551 7.69 -10.99 28.44
CA ALA A 551 9.12 -10.80 28.59
C ALA A 551 9.87 -11.63 27.54
N LEU A 552 10.45 -10.92 26.57
CA LEU A 552 11.29 -11.46 25.50
C LEU A 552 12.77 -11.25 25.85
N PRO A 553 13.71 -12.00 25.24
CA PRO A 553 15.15 -11.83 25.50
C PRO A 553 15.70 -10.42 25.25
N PHE A 554 15.00 -9.62 24.45
CA PHE A 554 15.39 -8.27 24.03
C PHE A 554 14.52 -7.15 24.64
N GLY A 555 13.58 -7.48 25.53
CA GLY A 555 12.76 -6.47 26.20
C GLY A 555 11.38 -6.97 26.60
N GLU A 556 10.63 -6.14 27.31
CA GLU A 556 9.24 -6.41 27.68
C GLU A 556 8.27 -5.65 26.76
N ILE A 557 7.20 -6.33 26.38
CA ILE A 557 6.04 -5.73 25.72
C ILE A 557 4.86 -5.86 26.67
N LYS A 558 4.12 -4.78 26.89
CA LYS A 558 2.88 -4.81 27.66
C LYS A 558 1.70 -4.48 26.77
N GLN A 559 0.63 -5.23 26.94
CA GLN A 559 -0.65 -4.98 26.28
C GLN A 559 -1.72 -4.81 27.35
N VAL A 560 -2.49 -3.73 27.24
CA VAL A 560 -3.50 -3.38 28.23
C VAL A 560 -4.83 -3.17 27.54
N ILE A 561 -5.87 -3.76 28.11
CA ILE A 561 -7.28 -3.51 27.82
C ILE A 561 -7.90 -2.97 29.11
N ALA A 562 -8.52 -1.81 29.01
CA ALA A 562 -9.32 -1.24 30.07
C ALA A 562 -10.66 -0.79 29.47
N GLN A 563 -11.66 -1.66 29.56
CA GLN A 563 -12.99 -1.43 29.01
C GLN A 563 -12.98 -1.26 27.48
N ASP A 564 -13.27 -0.07 26.98
CA ASP A 564 -13.26 0.29 25.56
C ASP A 564 -11.89 0.78 25.09
N GLN A 565 -10.90 0.91 25.97
CA GLN A 565 -9.54 1.35 25.63
C GLN A 565 -8.58 0.17 25.52
N ALA A 566 -7.65 0.26 24.57
CA ALA A 566 -6.54 -0.69 24.42
C ALA A 566 -5.27 0.05 23.98
N TRP A 567 -4.15 -0.26 24.63
CA TRP A 567 -2.85 0.32 24.32
C TRP A 567 -1.70 -0.67 24.51
N ILE A 568 -0.58 -0.37 23.87
CA ILE A 568 0.63 -1.16 23.88
C ILE A 568 1.74 -0.31 24.50
N VAL A 569 2.52 -0.92 25.40
CA VAL A 569 3.70 -0.32 26.00
C VAL A 569 4.92 -1.09 25.53
N THR A 570 5.82 -0.39 24.85
CA THR A 570 7.10 -0.91 24.36
C THR A 570 8.25 -0.11 24.96
N PRO A 571 9.51 -0.53 24.80
CA PRO A 571 10.66 0.31 25.16
C PRO A 571 10.67 1.67 24.45
N GLN A 572 9.98 1.83 23.32
CA GLN A 572 9.85 3.10 22.61
C GLN A 572 8.77 4.04 23.19
N GLY A 573 7.86 3.56 24.03
CA GLY A 573 6.79 4.36 24.63
C GLY A 573 5.43 3.68 24.70
N VAL A 574 4.41 4.47 25.01
CA VAL A 574 2.99 4.04 25.07
C VAL A 574 2.28 4.51 23.80
N THR A 575 1.59 3.59 23.13
CA THR A 575 0.82 3.87 21.90
C THR A 575 -0.55 3.22 21.99
N ASP A 576 -1.60 3.91 21.54
CA ASP A 576 -2.93 3.28 21.41
C ASP A 576 -2.87 2.12 20.40
N ALA A 577 -3.62 1.06 20.66
CA ALA A 577 -3.68 -0.07 19.75
C ALA A 577 -4.40 0.35 18.46
N PRO A 578 -3.86 0.04 17.25
CA PRO A 578 -4.57 0.24 15.99
C PRO A 578 -5.97 -0.38 16.01
N ALA A 579 -6.93 0.16 15.26
CA ALA A 579 -8.33 -0.27 15.34
C ALA A 579 -8.54 -1.79 15.13
N SER A 580 -7.83 -2.39 14.16
CA SER A 580 -7.88 -3.83 13.89
C SER A 580 -7.29 -4.66 15.03
N GLU A 581 -6.16 -4.23 15.59
CA GLU A 581 -5.51 -4.90 16.73
C GLU A 581 -6.33 -4.71 18.01
N LYS A 582 -6.91 -3.54 18.24
CA LYS A 582 -7.84 -3.26 19.33
C LYS A 582 -9.05 -4.19 19.27
N GLN A 583 -9.65 -4.37 18.09
CA GLN A 583 -10.78 -5.27 17.90
C GLN A 583 -10.38 -6.72 18.23
N ASP A 584 -9.23 -7.18 17.76
CA ASP A 584 -8.75 -8.53 18.06
C ASP A 584 -8.40 -8.71 19.55
N MET A 585 -7.71 -7.75 20.17
CA MET A 585 -7.44 -7.72 21.61
C MET A 585 -8.73 -7.81 22.42
N GLN A 586 -9.78 -7.09 22.02
CA GLN A 586 -11.10 -7.18 22.66
C GLN A 586 -11.76 -8.54 22.43
N ALA A 587 -11.62 -9.13 21.24
CA ALA A 587 -12.09 -10.49 20.96
C ALA A 587 -11.35 -11.55 21.80
N GLU A 588 -10.07 -11.36 22.14
CA GLU A 588 -9.36 -12.26 23.05
C GLU A 588 -10.01 -12.34 24.44
N MET A 589 -10.66 -11.26 24.91
CA MET A 589 -11.42 -11.32 26.17
C MET A 589 -12.59 -12.30 26.11
N PHE A 590 -13.24 -12.43 24.94
CA PHE A 590 -14.28 -13.41 24.68
C PHE A 590 -13.72 -14.83 24.56
N ARG A 591 -12.51 -14.98 23.98
CA ARG A 591 -11.84 -16.28 23.78
C ARG A 591 -11.25 -16.89 25.05
N ASP A 592 -11.01 -16.10 26.10
CA ASP A 592 -10.52 -16.62 27.38
C ASP A 592 -11.54 -17.56 28.05
N TRP A 593 -11.09 -18.76 28.45
CA TRP A 593 -11.96 -19.79 29.02
C TRP A 593 -12.75 -19.35 30.25
N VAL A 594 -12.17 -18.49 31.10
CA VAL A 594 -12.85 -18.03 32.31
C VAL A 594 -13.99 -17.10 31.93
N ASN A 595 -13.75 -16.14 31.04
CA ASN A 595 -14.78 -15.23 30.55
C ASN A 595 -15.86 -15.96 29.72
N LEU A 596 -15.45 -16.80 28.78
CA LEU A 596 -16.36 -17.55 27.89
C LEU A 596 -17.34 -18.39 28.70
N LEU A 597 -16.84 -19.18 29.67
CA LEU A 597 -17.69 -20.06 30.46
C LEU A 597 -18.48 -19.31 31.54
N ARG A 598 -18.00 -18.17 32.01
CA ARG A 598 -18.75 -17.28 32.91
C ARG A 598 -19.96 -16.66 32.24
N GLU A 599 -19.83 -16.25 30.98
CA GLU A 599 -20.90 -15.62 30.19
C GLU A 599 -21.73 -16.62 29.38
N ALA A 600 -21.51 -17.93 29.55
CA ALA A 600 -22.06 -19.00 28.69
C ALA A 600 -23.59 -18.96 28.49
N GLU A 601 -24.34 -18.46 29.47
CA GLU A 601 -25.80 -18.33 29.37
C GLU A 601 -26.24 -17.27 28.35
N GLY A 602 -25.44 -16.20 28.17
CA GLY A 602 -25.73 -15.09 27.25
C GLY A 602 -25.26 -15.32 25.81
N LEU A 603 -24.45 -16.36 25.56
CA LEU A 603 -23.85 -16.61 24.25
C LEU A 603 -24.84 -17.26 23.28
N SER A 604 -24.74 -16.98 21.99
CA SER A 604 -25.40 -17.76 20.94
C SER A 604 -24.59 -19.03 20.65
N VAL A 605 -25.26 -20.16 20.45
CA VAL A 605 -24.58 -21.47 20.30
C VAL A 605 -25.27 -22.30 19.23
N GLN A 606 -24.48 -23.02 18.44
CA GLN A 606 -24.96 -23.95 17.42
C GLN A 606 -24.08 -25.19 17.37
N TYR A 607 -24.70 -26.37 17.29
CA TYR A 607 -24.00 -27.62 17.03
C TYR A 607 -23.60 -27.72 15.56
N LEU A 608 -22.32 -28.06 15.32
CA LEU A 608 -21.74 -28.15 13.98
C LEU A 608 -21.52 -29.59 13.49
N GLY A 609 -21.65 -30.58 14.37
CA GLY A 609 -21.40 -31.99 14.03
C GLY A 609 -20.31 -32.63 14.88
N PRO A 610 -20.04 -33.93 14.66
CA PRO A 610 -18.89 -34.60 15.24
C PRO A 610 -17.59 -34.10 14.61
N GLY A 611 -16.51 -34.12 15.39
CA GLY A 611 -15.17 -33.76 14.96
C GLY A 611 -14.12 -34.69 15.56
N GLU A 612 -12.86 -34.40 15.27
CA GLU A 612 -11.72 -35.15 15.80
C GLU A 612 -10.58 -34.17 16.13
N VAL A 613 -9.90 -34.39 17.26
CA VAL A 613 -8.74 -33.62 17.69
C VAL A 613 -7.67 -34.60 18.15
N GLU A 614 -6.53 -34.65 17.46
CA GLU A 614 -5.41 -35.55 17.78
C GLU A 614 -5.80 -37.03 18.03
N GLY A 615 -6.76 -37.56 17.24
CA GLY A 615 -7.26 -38.93 17.38
C GLY A 615 -8.42 -39.11 18.37
N ALA A 616 -8.75 -38.10 19.17
CA ALA A 616 -9.87 -38.12 20.10
C ALA A 616 -11.17 -37.64 19.42
N ARG A 617 -12.27 -38.36 19.66
CA ARG A 617 -13.60 -37.98 19.16
C ARG A 617 -14.11 -36.75 19.89
N ALA A 618 -14.59 -35.77 19.13
CA ALA A 618 -15.13 -34.53 19.66
C ALA A 618 -16.55 -34.25 19.15
N GLU A 619 -17.29 -33.47 19.92
CA GLU A 619 -18.52 -32.79 19.49
C GLU A 619 -18.18 -31.31 19.25
N THR A 620 -18.48 -30.80 18.06
CA THR A 620 -18.13 -29.43 17.68
C THR A 620 -19.34 -28.50 17.83
N ILE A 621 -19.13 -27.38 18.50
CA ILE A 621 -20.11 -26.29 18.62
C ILE A 621 -19.49 -24.96 18.19
N SER A 622 -20.26 -24.08 17.55
CA SER A 622 -19.92 -22.66 17.48
C SER A 622 -20.52 -21.92 18.67
N VAL A 623 -19.79 -20.95 19.17
CA VAL A 623 -20.20 -20.04 20.24
C VAL A 623 -19.94 -18.62 19.78
N THR A 624 -20.94 -17.75 19.90
CA THR A 624 -20.90 -16.37 19.41
C THR A 624 -21.39 -15.41 20.50
N ASP A 625 -20.66 -14.31 20.73
CA ASP A 625 -21.09 -13.25 21.66
C ASP A 625 -22.07 -12.24 21.00
N ASP A 626 -22.52 -11.25 21.77
CA ASP A 626 -23.41 -10.18 21.31
C ASP A 626 -22.74 -9.20 20.33
N LYS A 627 -21.41 -9.20 20.26
CA LYS A 627 -20.58 -8.40 19.34
C LYS A 627 -20.28 -9.14 18.03
N GLY A 628 -20.70 -10.40 17.90
CA GLY A 628 -20.49 -11.23 16.72
C GLY A 628 -19.14 -11.96 16.69
N ASN A 629 -18.33 -11.89 17.75
CA ASN A 629 -17.13 -12.70 17.87
C ASN A 629 -17.52 -14.17 17.97
N THR A 630 -16.94 -15.02 17.13
CA THR A 630 -17.30 -16.43 17.03
C THR A 630 -16.08 -17.32 17.23
N VAL A 631 -16.27 -18.41 17.98
CA VAL A 631 -15.30 -19.49 18.14
C VAL A 631 -15.95 -20.84 17.88
N ARG A 632 -15.18 -21.81 17.39
CA ARG A 632 -15.55 -23.21 17.32
C ARG A 632 -14.88 -23.98 18.45
N LEU A 633 -15.67 -24.58 19.32
CA LEU A 633 -15.19 -25.42 20.42
C LEU A 633 -15.32 -26.89 20.02
N PHE A 634 -14.26 -27.66 20.22
CA PHE A 634 -14.23 -29.10 20.06
C PHE A 634 -14.18 -29.71 21.46
N LEU A 635 -15.31 -30.29 21.88
CA LEU A 635 -15.49 -30.86 23.21
C LEU A 635 -15.31 -32.37 23.13
N ASP A 636 -14.55 -32.97 24.03
CA ASP A 636 -14.41 -34.43 24.10
C ASP A 636 -15.79 -35.12 24.16
N ALA A 637 -16.03 -36.12 23.32
CA ALA A 637 -17.36 -36.70 23.16
C ALA A 637 -17.88 -37.45 24.41
N THR A 638 -17.00 -37.76 25.37
CA THR A 638 -17.37 -38.50 26.59
C THR A 638 -17.37 -37.61 27.83
N THR A 639 -16.34 -36.80 27.98
CA THR A 639 -16.08 -35.99 29.18
C THR A 639 -16.54 -34.53 29.01
N PHE A 640 -16.78 -34.09 27.78
CA PHE A 640 -17.18 -32.72 27.41
C PHE A 640 -16.17 -31.64 27.80
N VAL A 641 -14.95 -32.00 28.21
CA VAL A 641 -13.86 -31.05 28.40
C VAL A 641 -13.40 -30.54 27.02
N PRO A 642 -12.96 -29.28 26.92
CA PRO A 642 -12.48 -28.74 25.65
C PRO A 642 -11.13 -29.36 25.26
N LEU A 643 -11.06 -29.82 24.02
CA LEU A 643 -9.84 -30.35 23.39
C LEU A 643 -9.18 -29.29 22.49
N LYS A 644 -10.00 -28.51 21.78
CA LYS A 644 -9.53 -27.48 20.85
C LYS A 644 -10.50 -26.30 20.78
N MET A 645 -9.98 -25.09 20.62
CA MET A 645 -10.72 -23.91 20.18
C MET A 645 -10.19 -23.48 18.81
N ALA A 646 -11.06 -23.17 17.86
CA ALA A 646 -10.67 -22.64 16.55
C ALA A 646 -11.41 -21.33 16.26
N TYR A 647 -10.73 -20.35 15.67
CA TYR A 647 -11.27 -19.03 15.36
C TYR A 647 -10.43 -18.31 14.31
N LYS A 648 -11.00 -17.27 13.69
CA LYS A 648 -10.23 -16.31 12.89
C LYS A 648 -9.54 -15.31 13.82
N GLY A 649 -8.22 -15.41 13.96
CA GLY A 649 -7.40 -14.54 14.80
C GLY A 649 -6.50 -13.63 13.97
N MET A 650 -6.03 -12.52 14.54
CA MET A 650 -5.03 -11.66 13.89
C MET A 650 -3.61 -12.16 14.19
N THR A 651 -2.80 -12.31 13.16
CA THR A 651 -1.35 -12.55 13.29
C THR A 651 -0.56 -11.36 12.75
N SER A 652 0.76 -11.37 12.91
CA SER A 652 1.63 -10.38 12.27
C SER A 652 1.52 -10.35 10.74
N ASN A 653 1.00 -11.43 10.14
CA ASN A 653 0.79 -11.57 8.70
C ASN A 653 -0.69 -11.39 8.31
N GLY A 654 -1.52 -10.80 9.17
CA GLY A 654 -2.96 -10.63 8.96
C GLY A 654 -3.82 -11.76 9.56
N PRO A 655 -5.11 -11.79 9.23
CA PRO A 655 -6.06 -12.79 9.71
C PRO A 655 -5.65 -14.20 9.29
N ALA A 656 -5.65 -15.13 10.23
CA ALA A 656 -5.34 -16.54 10.02
C ALA A 656 -6.38 -17.45 10.69
N ASP A 657 -6.51 -18.68 10.18
CA ASP A 657 -7.21 -19.74 10.89
C ASP A 657 -6.38 -20.17 12.09
N THR A 658 -6.81 -19.77 13.28
CA THR A 658 -6.10 -20.05 14.53
C THR A 658 -6.76 -21.23 15.24
N GLU A 659 -5.94 -22.16 15.72
CA GLU A 659 -6.35 -23.30 16.51
C GLU A 659 -5.54 -23.37 17.80
N GLU A 660 -6.22 -23.38 18.94
CA GLU A 660 -5.63 -23.64 20.25
C GLU A 660 -5.98 -25.06 20.69
N ILE A 661 -4.98 -25.92 20.81
CA ILE A 661 -5.11 -27.31 21.27
C ILE A 661 -4.73 -27.37 22.75
N TYR A 662 -5.59 -27.95 23.55
CA TYR A 662 -5.48 -27.95 25.02
C TYR A 662 -5.11 -29.34 25.53
N SER A 663 -4.19 -29.38 26.49
CA SER A 663 -3.93 -30.58 27.29
C SER A 663 -3.53 -30.22 28.73
N ASP A 664 -3.38 -31.25 29.58
CA ASP A 664 -3.05 -31.09 31.00
C ASP A 664 -4.06 -30.20 31.75
N LEU A 665 -5.36 -30.56 31.69
CA LEU A 665 -6.38 -29.84 32.45
C LEU A 665 -6.23 -30.11 33.96
N ARG A 666 -6.12 -29.04 34.76
CA ARG A 666 -6.00 -29.13 36.22
C ARG A 666 -7.03 -28.28 36.92
N ASP A 667 -7.43 -28.73 38.10
CA ASP A 667 -8.31 -27.97 38.99
C ASP A 667 -7.53 -26.87 39.71
N VAL A 668 -8.03 -25.63 39.64
CA VAL A 668 -7.52 -24.47 40.36
C VAL A 668 -8.72 -23.76 40.98
N SER A 669 -8.83 -23.84 42.31
CA SER A 669 -9.90 -23.18 43.07
C SER A 669 -11.32 -23.51 42.58
N GLY A 670 -11.56 -24.75 42.15
CA GLY A 670 -12.89 -25.24 41.75
C GLY A 670 -13.25 -25.01 40.28
N ILE A 671 -12.34 -24.46 39.47
CA ILE A 671 -12.46 -24.45 38.00
C ILE A 671 -11.28 -25.21 37.38
N LYS A 672 -11.50 -25.80 36.21
CA LYS A 672 -10.44 -26.46 35.43
C LYS A 672 -9.85 -25.49 34.42
N LEU A 673 -8.53 -25.50 34.29
CA LEU A 673 -7.79 -24.71 33.31
C LEU A 673 -6.77 -25.59 32.58
N PRO A 674 -6.53 -25.37 31.28
CA PRO A 674 -5.48 -26.08 30.54
C PRO A 674 -4.09 -25.57 30.95
N PHE A 675 -3.22 -26.46 31.42
CA PHE A 675 -1.84 -26.10 31.77
C PHE A 675 -0.86 -26.19 30.59
N HIS A 676 -1.31 -26.75 29.47
CA HIS A 676 -0.54 -26.81 28.25
C HIS A 676 -1.42 -26.45 27.05
N VAL A 677 -0.92 -25.53 26.22
CA VAL A 677 -1.62 -25.04 25.03
C VAL A 677 -0.66 -25.01 23.85
N VAL A 678 -1.08 -25.56 22.72
CA VAL A 678 -0.38 -25.42 21.43
C VAL A 678 -1.26 -24.58 20.52
N VAL A 679 -0.72 -23.48 20.02
CA VAL A 679 -1.41 -22.59 19.08
C VAL A 679 -0.85 -22.79 17.68
N ASN A 680 -1.72 -23.09 16.73
CA ASN A 680 -1.41 -23.16 15.32
C ASN A 680 -2.11 -22.01 14.58
N ALA A 681 -1.48 -21.47 13.55
CA ALA A 681 -2.07 -20.53 12.60
C ALA A 681 -1.89 -21.08 11.18
N ASP A 682 -2.98 -21.19 10.42
CA ASP A 682 -3.02 -21.79 9.07
C ASP A 682 -2.32 -23.16 9.03
N GLY A 683 -2.55 -23.98 10.06
CA GLY A 683 -1.97 -25.32 10.21
C GLY A 683 -0.50 -25.37 10.62
N LYS A 684 0.16 -24.22 10.84
CA LYS A 684 1.56 -24.15 11.30
C LYS A 684 1.62 -23.78 12.77
N LYS A 685 2.46 -24.46 13.54
CA LYS A 685 2.68 -24.15 14.96
C LYS A 685 3.28 -22.76 15.13
N LEU A 686 2.61 -21.92 15.92
CA LEU A 686 2.97 -20.53 16.18
C LEU A 686 3.49 -20.34 17.62
N LEU A 687 2.86 -21.02 18.58
CA LEU A 687 3.20 -20.90 19.99
C LEU A 687 2.96 -22.22 20.72
N GLU A 688 3.83 -22.54 21.68
CA GLU A 688 3.54 -23.49 22.76
C GLU A 688 3.60 -22.75 24.09
N ALA A 689 2.58 -22.91 24.92
CA ALA A 689 2.49 -22.26 26.23
C ALA A 689 2.32 -23.30 27.33
N LYS A 690 3.13 -23.19 28.38
CA LYS A 690 3.05 -23.99 29.61
C LYS A 690 2.75 -23.07 30.77
N LEU A 691 1.61 -23.30 31.40
CA LEU A 691 1.16 -22.55 32.55
C LEU A 691 1.97 -22.96 33.77
N THR A 692 2.61 -21.99 34.43
CA THR A 692 3.50 -22.24 35.58
C THR A 692 2.88 -21.81 36.90
N GLU A 693 2.00 -20.81 36.89
CA GLU A 693 1.32 -20.29 38.08
C GLU A 693 -0.08 -19.77 37.73
N VAL A 694 -1.07 -20.05 38.59
CA VAL A 694 -2.40 -19.44 38.55
C VAL A 694 -2.80 -18.96 39.93
N LYS A 695 -3.30 -17.74 40.02
CA LYS A 695 -3.96 -17.20 41.22
C LYS A 695 -5.33 -16.67 40.84
N ILE A 696 -6.35 -17.12 41.56
CA ILE A 696 -7.75 -16.70 41.38
C ILE A 696 -8.17 -15.89 42.60
N ASN A 697 -8.93 -14.82 42.37
CA ASN A 697 -9.47 -13.94 43.42
C ASN A 697 -8.39 -13.43 44.38
N THR A 698 -7.26 -12.99 43.83
CA THR A 698 -6.14 -12.43 44.57
C THR A 698 -6.22 -10.90 44.57
N GLU A 699 -5.35 -10.25 45.35
CA GLU A 699 -5.23 -8.80 45.37
C GLU A 699 -4.52 -8.33 44.10
N ILE A 700 -5.09 -7.34 43.41
CA ILE A 700 -4.58 -6.80 42.14
C ILE A 700 -4.30 -5.31 42.28
N ASP A 701 -3.12 -4.89 41.83
CA ASP A 701 -2.82 -3.47 41.66
C ASP A 701 -3.61 -2.93 40.45
N LEU A 702 -4.60 -2.07 40.73
CA LEU A 702 -5.45 -1.48 39.68
C LEU A 702 -4.73 -0.40 38.86
N SER A 703 -3.56 0.07 39.29
CA SER A 703 -2.75 1.01 38.50
C SER A 703 -2.22 0.37 37.19
N LEU A 704 -2.20 -0.97 37.10
CA LEU A 704 -1.86 -1.71 35.89
C LEU A 704 -2.79 -1.41 34.70
N PHE A 705 -3.97 -0.85 34.96
CA PHE A 705 -4.98 -0.53 33.94
C PHE A 705 -5.13 0.99 33.73
N GLN A 706 -4.12 1.77 34.13
CA GLN A 706 -4.04 3.20 33.90
C GLN A 706 -2.98 3.48 32.84
N LYS A 707 -3.26 4.44 31.96
CA LYS A 707 -2.41 4.80 30.82
C LYS A 707 -1.27 5.73 31.23
#